data_AF-A0AAD7U1E0-F1
#
_entry.id   AF-A0AAD7U1E0-F1
#
_cell.length_a   1.000
_cell.length_b   1.000
_cell.length_c   1.000
_cell.angle_alpha   90.00
_cell.angle_beta   90.00
_cell.angle_gamma   90.00
#
_symmetry.space_group_name_H-M   'P 1'
#
loop_
_entity.id
_entity.type
_entity.pdbx_description
1 polymer ?
#
loop_
_entity_poly.entity_id
_entity_poly.type
_entity_poly.pdbx_seq_one_letter_code
_entity_poly.pdbx_strand_id
1 'polypeptide(L)'
;MGRRPARCYRYCKNKPYPKSRYNRGVPDPKIRIFDLGRKRASVDEFPFCCHLVSDEYEQLSSEALEAARICANKYVTKTSGKDSFHLRVRVHPFHVLRINKMLSCAGADRLQTGMRGAWGKPYGTVARVNIGQIILSIRCKDQNAAVVQEALRRARYKFPGRQKIIVSRKWGFTNVNREDYVKLKEDKRVLQDGAYVQYIRPKGNLEANLRAQLRAFKTSFPLFEDRLVLGRGATDAQAIQSAHVLTSLNLVLQPGSPVRSIAEESTRAIESKSESYQLSVPNDRAIATLTANSTLGLLRGLTTFEQLWYDYKGAKYMLDGPVQIADQPAFPYRGFSFDTSRNFYPVSDVLRTLDAMSWVKLSVLYWHIIDSQSFPLDVEAFPELAEEGAYSTDEIYTLMEMDSPGHTTAISAAHPEHIACAAKSPWSKYASEPPAGQLRIASPSTVSFACTMFSSVAATLTGTMMSSGGDEVNLPCWEEDEQTIADLAARNISIADALNEFVQAIQGVITGHGKIPFIKSDMVLTHNVPVVNDTVVVVWQTSADAAAVAERGLRFIHQPSNYFYLDCGAGDWLGGNILGQATRMLNSWCDPFKTWQRAYSFDPYANLTTAQHELVLGGQMPIWSEQSSPENLDPIVWPRLAAGAEVFWTGATLPDGSSRLSTTIIMLEFDGTDTNPPSPDPNETSGHRALARLNELRYRLVDRGVNAIALQPKWCALRPGECDLDP
;
A
#
# COMPACT_ATOMS: atom_id res chain seq x y z
N MET A 1 1.19 -32.07 -41.69
CA MET A 1 1.17 -32.03 -40.21
C MET A 1 -0.23 -32.39 -39.77
N GLY A 2 -0.41 -33.40 -38.91
CA GLY A 2 -1.74 -33.70 -38.35
C GLY A 2 -2.28 -32.51 -37.54
N ARG A 3 -3.58 -32.24 -37.61
CA ARG A 3 -4.21 -31.14 -36.86
C ARG A 3 -4.13 -31.43 -35.36
N ARG A 4 -3.51 -30.54 -34.59
CA ARG A 4 -3.46 -30.68 -33.12
C ARG A 4 -4.82 -30.30 -32.51
N PRO A 5 -5.26 -30.97 -31.43
CA PRO A 5 -6.46 -30.59 -30.71
C PRO A 5 -6.33 -29.20 -30.07
N ALA A 6 -7.43 -28.47 -29.91
CA ALA A 6 -7.44 -27.12 -29.35
C ALA A 6 -6.79 -27.02 -27.95
N ARG A 7 -6.85 -28.10 -27.16
CA ARG A 7 -6.21 -28.17 -25.83
C ARG A 7 -4.70 -27.93 -25.85
N CYS A 8 -4.02 -28.21 -26.96
CA CYS A 8 -2.58 -27.97 -27.10
C CYS A 8 -2.20 -26.49 -27.06
N TYR A 9 -3.15 -25.59 -27.32
CA TYR A 9 -2.94 -24.15 -27.37
C TYR A 9 -3.65 -23.40 -26.24
N ARG A 10 -4.19 -24.11 -25.24
CA ARG A 10 -4.95 -23.51 -24.12
C ARG A 10 -4.16 -22.44 -23.37
N TYR A 11 -2.88 -22.70 -23.11
CA TYR A 11 -2.06 -21.83 -22.26
C TYR A 11 -1.63 -20.55 -22.98
N CYS A 12 -1.85 -19.42 -22.32
CA CYS A 12 -1.35 -18.12 -22.74
C CYS A 12 0.15 -17.99 -22.51
N LYS A 13 0.96 -18.54 -23.43
CA LYS A 13 2.42 -18.39 -23.41
C LYS A 13 2.87 -17.19 -24.26
N ASN A 14 3.96 -16.55 -23.86
CA ASN A 14 4.64 -15.45 -24.56
C ASN A 14 3.80 -14.16 -24.76
N LYS A 15 4.46 -13.09 -25.21
CA LYS A 15 3.82 -11.81 -25.55
C LYS A 15 2.80 -11.99 -26.70
N PRO A 16 1.69 -11.23 -26.71
CA PRO A 16 0.72 -11.30 -27.81
C PRO A 16 1.31 -10.73 -29.10
N TYR A 17 1.05 -11.39 -30.23
CA TYR A 17 1.37 -10.94 -31.59
C TYR A 17 0.12 -10.47 -32.35
N PRO A 18 -0.40 -9.25 -32.11
CA PRO A 18 -1.64 -8.77 -32.74
C PRO A 18 -1.44 -8.02 -34.07
N LYS A 19 -0.22 -7.52 -34.37
CA LYS A 19 0.03 -6.67 -35.56
C LYS A 19 0.71 -7.48 -36.67
N SER A 20 0.12 -7.45 -37.87
CA SER A 20 0.63 -8.11 -39.09
C SER A 20 2.03 -7.63 -39.51
N ARG A 21 2.41 -6.39 -39.19
CA ARG A 21 3.76 -5.85 -39.49
C ARG A 21 4.91 -6.63 -38.83
N TYR A 22 4.65 -7.28 -37.68
CA TYR A 22 5.64 -8.09 -36.98
C TYR A 22 5.51 -9.58 -37.30
N ASN A 23 4.51 -9.96 -38.09
CA ASN A 23 4.20 -11.35 -38.38
C ASN A 23 3.69 -11.51 -39.82
N ARG A 24 4.60 -11.83 -40.74
CA ARG A 24 4.26 -12.06 -42.16
C ARG A 24 3.53 -13.41 -42.31
N GLY A 25 2.49 -13.45 -43.15
CA GLY A 25 1.75 -14.67 -43.45
C GLY A 25 0.77 -15.10 -42.35
N VAL A 26 0.03 -14.15 -41.76
CA VAL A 26 -1.03 -14.43 -40.77
C VAL A 26 -2.14 -15.28 -41.42
N PRO A 27 -2.47 -16.46 -40.87
CA PRO A 27 -3.57 -17.27 -41.36
C PRO A 27 -4.92 -16.60 -41.09
N ASP A 28 -5.86 -16.71 -42.03
CA ASP A 28 -7.21 -16.20 -41.83
C ASP A 28 -7.94 -16.94 -40.70
N PRO A 29 -8.67 -16.23 -39.83
CA PRO A 29 -9.49 -16.87 -38.80
C PRO A 29 -10.61 -17.71 -39.45
N LYS A 30 -10.85 -18.90 -38.89
CA LYS A 30 -11.93 -19.78 -39.39
C LYS A 30 -13.32 -19.24 -39.08
N ILE A 31 -13.48 -18.57 -37.93
CA ILE A 31 -14.71 -17.86 -37.61
C ILE A 31 -14.81 -16.59 -38.47
N ARG A 32 -15.85 -16.52 -39.29
CA ARG A 32 -16.16 -15.36 -40.14
C ARG A 32 -17.42 -14.61 -39.72
N ILE A 33 -18.30 -15.30 -38.99
CA ILE A 33 -19.61 -14.79 -38.59
C ILE A 33 -19.64 -14.67 -37.08
N PHE A 34 -19.65 -13.45 -36.57
CA PHE A 34 -19.70 -13.17 -35.13
C PHE A 34 -21.13 -12.98 -34.62
N ASP A 35 -22.09 -12.81 -35.53
CA ASP A 35 -23.47 -12.47 -35.20
C ASP A 35 -24.41 -13.26 -36.12
N LEU A 36 -25.37 -13.99 -35.54
CA LEU A 36 -26.28 -14.88 -36.28
C LEU A 36 -27.65 -14.99 -35.63
N GLY A 37 -28.61 -15.54 -36.38
CA GLY A 37 -30.01 -15.58 -36.01
C GLY A 37 -30.69 -14.26 -36.36
N ARG A 38 -31.72 -13.89 -35.61
CA ARG A 38 -32.49 -12.67 -35.87
C ARG A 38 -31.84 -11.45 -35.24
N LYS A 39 -30.71 -11.01 -35.81
CA LYS A 39 -29.87 -9.90 -35.33
C LYS A 39 -30.60 -8.56 -35.17
N ARG A 40 -31.64 -8.33 -35.99
CA ARG A 40 -32.49 -7.12 -35.97
C ARG A 40 -33.75 -7.25 -35.10
N ALA A 41 -33.94 -8.37 -34.38
CA ALA A 41 -35.05 -8.49 -33.43
C ALA A 41 -35.01 -7.33 -32.42
N SER A 42 -36.17 -6.90 -31.96
CA SER A 42 -36.20 -5.83 -30.96
C SER A 42 -35.65 -6.31 -29.61
N VAL A 43 -35.28 -5.37 -28.75
CA VAL A 43 -35.00 -5.66 -27.33
C VAL A 43 -36.22 -6.22 -26.60
N ASP A 44 -37.42 -5.80 -26.99
CA ASP A 44 -38.68 -6.31 -26.41
C ASP A 44 -38.99 -7.75 -26.85
N GLU A 45 -38.61 -8.10 -28.07
CA GLU A 45 -38.86 -9.43 -28.61
C GLU A 45 -37.94 -10.47 -27.97
N PHE A 46 -36.68 -10.11 -27.67
CA PHE A 46 -35.70 -10.98 -27.02
C PHE A 46 -35.18 -10.39 -25.69
N PRO A 47 -36.00 -10.45 -24.62
CA PRO A 47 -35.66 -9.90 -23.30
C PRO A 47 -34.71 -10.79 -22.50
N PHE A 48 -34.72 -12.11 -22.73
CA PHE A 48 -33.85 -13.03 -22.03
C PHE A 48 -32.43 -12.96 -22.60
N CYS A 49 -31.42 -13.04 -21.74
CA CYS A 49 -30.03 -13.08 -22.16
C CYS A 49 -29.19 -14.02 -21.29
N CYS A 50 -28.36 -14.83 -21.93
CA CYS A 50 -27.43 -15.73 -21.26
C CYS A 50 -26.04 -15.64 -21.89
N HIS A 51 -25.03 -15.75 -21.05
CA HIS A 51 -23.63 -15.59 -21.37
C HIS A 51 -22.85 -16.86 -21.08
N LEU A 52 -21.95 -17.22 -21.98
CA LEU A 52 -20.88 -18.18 -21.71
C LEU A 52 -19.61 -17.40 -21.39
N VAL A 53 -19.08 -17.60 -20.20
CA VAL A 53 -18.00 -16.81 -19.60
C VAL A 53 -16.79 -17.70 -19.32
N SER A 54 -15.59 -17.18 -19.57
CA SER A 54 -14.36 -17.89 -19.21
C SER A 54 -14.16 -17.89 -17.70
N ASP A 55 -13.93 -19.07 -17.11
CA ASP A 55 -13.58 -19.20 -15.68
C ASP A 55 -12.07 -19.37 -15.47
N GLU A 56 -11.29 -19.23 -16.55
CA GLU A 56 -9.83 -19.38 -16.57
C GLU A 56 -9.19 -18.38 -17.55
N TYR A 57 -7.89 -18.14 -17.37
CA TYR A 57 -7.08 -17.44 -18.35
C TYR A 57 -6.63 -18.41 -19.46
N GLU A 58 -7.18 -18.27 -20.66
CA GLU A 58 -6.96 -19.23 -21.75
C GLU A 58 -6.92 -18.60 -23.15
N GLN A 59 -6.37 -19.35 -24.11
CA GLN A 59 -6.46 -19.02 -25.54
C GLN A 59 -7.53 -19.86 -26.23
N LEU A 60 -8.45 -19.20 -26.93
CA LEU A 60 -9.53 -19.81 -27.69
C LEU A 60 -9.26 -19.71 -29.19
N SER A 61 -8.96 -20.85 -29.83
CA SER A 61 -8.75 -20.90 -31.28
C SER A 61 -9.96 -20.45 -32.10
N SER A 62 -9.70 -19.87 -33.27
CA SER A 62 -10.73 -19.48 -34.23
C SER A 62 -11.63 -20.66 -34.62
N GLU A 63 -11.08 -21.87 -34.66
CA GLU A 63 -11.75 -23.13 -34.92
C GLU A 63 -12.68 -23.52 -33.78
N ALA A 64 -12.23 -23.36 -32.53
CA ALA A 64 -13.06 -23.63 -31.35
C ALA A 64 -14.23 -22.65 -31.26
N LEU A 65 -13.98 -21.35 -31.54
CA LEU A 65 -15.03 -20.33 -31.60
C LEU A 65 -16.08 -20.66 -32.67
N GLU A 66 -15.64 -21.07 -33.86
CA GLU A 66 -16.55 -21.46 -34.94
C GLU A 66 -17.32 -22.75 -34.60
N ALA A 67 -16.65 -23.75 -34.01
CA ALA A 67 -17.29 -24.98 -33.59
C ALA A 67 -18.34 -24.75 -32.48
N ALA A 68 -18.04 -23.89 -31.51
CA ALA A 68 -18.96 -23.49 -30.45
C ALA A 68 -20.18 -22.76 -31.03
N ARG A 69 -19.95 -21.81 -31.94
CA ARG A 69 -21.00 -21.07 -32.64
C ARG A 69 -21.92 -21.98 -33.44
N ILE A 70 -21.38 -22.90 -34.24
CA ILE A 70 -22.16 -23.89 -35.01
C ILE A 70 -22.95 -24.79 -34.08
N CYS A 71 -22.33 -25.28 -33.00
CA CYS A 71 -22.95 -26.17 -32.03
C CYS A 71 -24.17 -25.52 -31.36
N ALA A 72 -24.02 -24.30 -30.85
CA ALA A 72 -25.11 -23.54 -30.25
C ALA A 72 -26.21 -23.24 -31.28
N ASN A 73 -25.85 -22.72 -32.45
CA ASN A 73 -26.79 -22.38 -33.52
C ASN A 73 -27.64 -23.59 -33.95
N LYS A 74 -27.00 -24.74 -34.19
CA LYS A 74 -27.69 -25.97 -34.62
C LYS A 74 -28.70 -26.45 -33.59
N TYR A 75 -28.35 -26.38 -32.30
CA TYR A 75 -29.24 -26.82 -31.23
C TYR A 75 -30.46 -25.91 -31.10
N VAL A 76 -30.25 -24.59 -30.98
CA VAL A 76 -31.36 -23.64 -30.84
C VAL A 76 -32.25 -23.64 -32.07
N THR A 77 -31.67 -23.68 -33.28
CA THR A 77 -32.46 -23.73 -34.53
C THR A 77 -33.35 -24.97 -34.61
N LYS A 78 -32.85 -26.14 -34.18
CA LYS A 78 -33.62 -27.39 -34.19
C LYS A 78 -34.74 -27.38 -33.15
N THR A 79 -34.48 -26.84 -31.96
CA THR A 79 -35.40 -26.97 -30.81
C THR A 79 -36.44 -25.85 -30.73
N SER A 80 -36.05 -24.60 -31.04
CA SER A 80 -36.93 -23.43 -30.91
C SER A 80 -37.14 -22.66 -32.23
N GLY A 81 -36.50 -23.09 -33.32
CA GLY A 81 -36.62 -22.50 -34.66
C GLY A 81 -35.56 -21.42 -34.95
N LYS A 82 -35.28 -21.20 -36.23
CA LYS A 82 -34.21 -20.30 -36.71
C LYS A 82 -34.38 -18.84 -36.26
N ASP A 83 -35.62 -18.37 -36.16
CA ASP A 83 -35.93 -16.96 -35.87
C ASP A 83 -36.22 -16.68 -34.38
N SER A 84 -35.90 -17.64 -33.50
CA SER A 84 -36.23 -17.59 -32.07
C SER A 84 -35.14 -16.96 -31.17
N PHE A 85 -33.99 -16.62 -31.75
CA PHE A 85 -32.83 -16.15 -30.98
C PHE A 85 -31.91 -15.23 -31.80
N HIS A 86 -31.02 -14.55 -31.08
CA HIS A 86 -29.87 -13.81 -31.60
C HIS A 86 -28.63 -14.24 -30.81
N LEU A 87 -27.65 -14.82 -31.49
CA LEU A 87 -26.38 -15.27 -30.90
C LEU A 87 -25.24 -14.37 -31.39
N ARG A 88 -24.43 -13.91 -30.44
CA ARG A 88 -23.22 -13.14 -30.70
C ARG A 88 -21.99 -13.74 -30.03
N VAL A 89 -20.92 -13.92 -30.80
CA VAL A 89 -19.59 -14.23 -30.29
C VAL A 89 -18.92 -12.90 -29.93
N ARG A 90 -18.47 -12.76 -28.68
CA ARG A 90 -17.96 -11.51 -28.10
C ARG A 90 -16.45 -11.35 -28.21
N VAL A 91 -15.72 -12.46 -28.34
CA VAL A 91 -14.25 -12.46 -28.43
C VAL A 91 -13.79 -12.59 -29.87
N HIS A 92 -12.69 -11.90 -30.20
CA HIS A 92 -12.11 -11.90 -31.54
C HIS A 92 -10.72 -12.54 -31.53
N PRO A 93 -10.42 -13.47 -32.46
CA PRO A 93 -9.14 -14.14 -32.50
C PRO A 93 -8.08 -13.29 -33.22
N PHE A 94 -7.57 -12.26 -32.56
CA PHE A 94 -6.53 -11.38 -33.12
C PHE A 94 -5.11 -11.88 -32.89
N HIS A 95 -4.90 -12.83 -31.98
CA HIS A 95 -3.55 -13.29 -31.65
C HIS A 95 -3.12 -14.44 -32.56
N VAL A 96 -1.94 -14.33 -33.16
CA VAL A 96 -1.40 -15.37 -34.05
C VAL A 96 -0.60 -16.42 -33.28
N LEU A 97 -1.03 -17.68 -33.36
CA LEU A 97 -0.30 -18.84 -32.89
C LEU A 97 0.86 -19.17 -33.84
N ARG A 98 1.99 -19.57 -33.28
CA ARG A 98 3.15 -20.04 -34.03
C ARG A 98 3.55 -21.44 -33.57
N ILE A 99 3.97 -22.27 -34.51
CA ILE A 99 4.35 -23.65 -34.26
C ILE A 99 5.68 -23.99 -34.92
N ASN A 100 6.52 -24.73 -34.20
CA ASN A 100 7.71 -25.35 -34.76
C ASN A 100 7.33 -26.67 -35.43
N LYS A 101 7.84 -26.92 -36.64
CA LYS A 101 7.60 -28.20 -37.34
C LYS A 101 8.10 -29.34 -36.44
N MET A 102 7.25 -30.32 -36.17
CA MET A 102 7.63 -31.54 -35.47
C MET A 102 7.81 -32.67 -36.49
N LEU A 103 8.99 -33.30 -36.45
CA LEU A 103 9.28 -34.54 -37.16
C LEU A 103 8.50 -35.70 -36.51
N SER A 104 7.94 -36.59 -37.33
CA SER A 104 7.17 -37.75 -36.89
C SER A 104 7.85 -39.05 -37.33
N CYS A 105 9.15 -39.17 -37.07
CA CYS A 105 9.95 -40.39 -37.26
C CYS A 105 10.52 -40.87 -35.91
N ALA A 106 10.97 -42.12 -35.84
CA ALA A 106 11.65 -42.65 -34.64
C ALA A 106 12.93 -41.84 -34.36
N GLY A 107 13.18 -41.49 -33.10
CA GLY A 107 14.30 -40.61 -32.69
C GLY A 107 14.07 -39.10 -32.92
N ALA A 108 12.85 -38.70 -33.29
CA ALA A 108 12.50 -37.28 -33.49
C ALA A 108 12.57 -36.43 -32.22
N ASP A 109 12.51 -37.03 -31.04
CA ASP A 109 12.68 -36.38 -29.74
C ASP A 109 14.07 -35.74 -29.60
N ARG A 110 15.13 -36.46 -30.00
CA ARG A 110 16.52 -35.99 -29.95
C ARG A 110 16.82 -34.89 -30.97
N LEU A 111 16.17 -34.94 -32.14
CA LEU A 111 16.34 -33.95 -33.21
C LEU A 111 15.53 -32.65 -32.99
N GLN A 112 14.46 -32.69 -32.17
CA GLN A 112 13.58 -31.54 -31.93
C GLN A 112 14.09 -30.58 -30.86
N THR A 113 15.05 -30.98 -30.02
CA THR A 113 15.57 -30.14 -28.92
C THR A 113 16.14 -28.82 -29.44
N GLY A 114 16.87 -28.85 -30.56
CA GLY A 114 17.41 -27.65 -31.22
C GLY A 114 16.35 -26.74 -31.86
N MET A 115 15.14 -27.25 -32.13
CA MET A 115 14.04 -26.47 -32.70
C MET A 115 13.16 -25.80 -31.65
N ARG A 116 13.37 -26.06 -30.34
CA ARG A 116 12.56 -25.46 -29.26
C ARG A 116 12.76 -23.95 -29.13
N GLY A 117 13.94 -23.43 -29.48
CA GLY A 117 14.25 -21.99 -29.48
C GLY A 117 13.90 -21.26 -30.79
N ALA A 118 13.44 -21.97 -31.82
CA ALA A 118 13.09 -21.34 -33.09
C ALA A 118 11.77 -20.56 -33.01
N TRP A 119 11.70 -19.45 -33.73
CA TRP A 119 10.57 -18.51 -33.75
C TRP A 119 9.24 -19.09 -34.29
N GLY A 120 9.29 -20.24 -34.97
CA GLY A 120 8.12 -20.96 -35.50
C GLY A 120 7.41 -20.31 -36.67
N LYS A 121 6.58 -21.10 -37.35
CA LYS A 121 5.73 -20.63 -38.46
C LYS A 121 4.33 -20.29 -37.94
N PRO A 122 3.68 -19.23 -38.45
CA PRO A 122 2.26 -18.96 -38.16
C PRO A 122 1.40 -20.20 -38.46
N TYR A 123 0.50 -20.56 -37.53
CA TYR A 123 -0.36 -21.74 -37.63
C TYR A 123 -1.84 -21.39 -37.68
N GLY A 124 -2.29 -20.47 -36.83
CA GLY A 124 -3.69 -20.06 -36.75
C GLY A 124 -3.87 -18.86 -35.83
N THR A 125 -5.11 -18.43 -35.65
CA THR A 125 -5.44 -17.30 -34.78
C THR A 125 -6.28 -17.73 -33.57
N VAL A 126 -6.06 -17.07 -32.44
CA VAL A 126 -6.73 -17.32 -31.16
C VAL A 126 -7.16 -16.00 -30.52
N ALA A 127 -8.21 -16.06 -29.71
CA ALA A 127 -8.55 -15.01 -28.77
C ALA A 127 -7.89 -15.31 -27.42
N ARG A 128 -7.19 -14.34 -26.82
CA ARG A 128 -6.73 -14.45 -25.42
C ARG A 128 -7.85 -13.92 -24.53
N VAL A 129 -8.29 -14.71 -23.57
CA VAL A 129 -9.48 -14.43 -22.76
C VAL A 129 -9.12 -14.44 -21.27
N ASN A 130 -9.54 -13.40 -20.56
CA ASN A 130 -9.35 -13.27 -19.11
C ASN A 130 -10.45 -14.00 -18.32
N ILE A 131 -10.17 -14.32 -17.06
CA ILE A 131 -11.16 -14.82 -16.12
C ILE A 131 -12.32 -13.80 -16.02
N GLY A 132 -13.56 -14.26 -16.14
CA GLY A 132 -14.76 -13.41 -16.12
C GLY A 132 -15.14 -12.77 -17.47
N GLN A 133 -14.35 -12.94 -18.53
CA GLN A 133 -14.67 -12.36 -19.84
C GLN A 133 -15.73 -13.19 -20.60
N ILE A 134 -16.74 -12.50 -21.14
CA ILE A 134 -17.84 -13.13 -21.91
C ILE A 134 -17.32 -13.58 -23.29
N ILE A 135 -17.53 -14.85 -23.62
CA ILE A 135 -17.12 -15.49 -24.87
C ILE A 135 -18.27 -15.50 -25.89
N LEU A 136 -19.45 -15.99 -25.49
CA LEU A 136 -20.67 -16.01 -26.30
C LEU A 136 -21.83 -15.42 -25.52
N SER A 137 -22.75 -14.75 -26.22
CA SER A 137 -24.01 -14.27 -25.68
C SER A 137 -25.15 -14.71 -26.58
N ILE A 138 -26.24 -15.20 -25.99
CA ILE A 138 -27.47 -15.52 -26.71
C ILE A 138 -28.62 -14.80 -26.03
N ARG A 139 -29.45 -14.13 -26.82
CA ARG A 139 -30.73 -13.58 -26.35
C ARG A 139 -31.91 -14.21 -27.09
N CYS A 140 -33.02 -14.38 -26.40
CA CYS A 140 -34.25 -14.99 -26.92
C CYS A 140 -35.48 -14.54 -26.11
N LYS A 141 -36.65 -15.12 -26.42
CA LYS A 141 -37.85 -15.04 -25.56
C LYS A 141 -37.63 -15.85 -24.28
N ASP A 142 -38.26 -15.47 -23.18
CA ASP A 142 -38.10 -16.15 -21.89
C ASP A 142 -38.50 -17.62 -21.90
N GLN A 143 -39.55 -17.96 -22.66
CA GLN A 143 -39.97 -19.36 -22.86
C GLN A 143 -38.86 -20.26 -23.42
N ASN A 144 -37.87 -19.69 -24.13
CA ASN A 144 -36.75 -20.42 -24.73
C ASN A 144 -35.48 -20.39 -23.85
N ALA A 145 -35.55 -19.86 -22.62
CA ALA A 145 -34.39 -19.72 -21.74
C ALA A 145 -33.66 -21.05 -21.49
N ALA A 146 -34.40 -22.11 -21.18
CA ALA A 146 -33.83 -23.44 -20.95
C ALA A 146 -33.13 -24.01 -22.19
N VAL A 147 -33.69 -23.78 -23.38
CA VAL A 147 -33.09 -24.20 -24.66
C VAL A 147 -31.75 -23.49 -24.90
N VAL A 148 -31.68 -22.19 -24.59
CA VAL A 148 -30.46 -21.40 -24.74
C VAL A 148 -29.38 -21.80 -23.73
N GLN A 149 -29.73 -22.04 -22.47
CA GLN A 149 -28.77 -22.50 -21.46
C GLN A 149 -28.17 -23.86 -21.87
N GLU A 150 -29.00 -24.78 -22.37
CA GLU A 150 -28.54 -26.08 -22.87
C GLU A 150 -27.67 -25.94 -24.13
N ALA A 151 -27.98 -24.99 -25.02
CA ALA A 151 -27.15 -24.69 -26.18
C ALA A 151 -25.74 -24.22 -25.76
N LEU A 152 -25.65 -23.33 -24.77
CA LEU A 152 -24.37 -22.84 -24.23
C LEU A 152 -23.63 -23.95 -23.48
N ARG A 153 -24.32 -24.83 -22.76
CA ARG A 153 -23.72 -26.02 -22.15
C ARG A 153 -23.08 -26.94 -23.18
N ARG A 154 -23.71 -27.14 -24.34
CA ARG A 154 -23.12 -27.92 -25.44
C ARG A 154 -21.94 -27.20 -26.10
N ALA A 155 -22.03 -25.88 -26.23
CA ALA A 155 -20.97 -25.06 -26.81
C ALA A 155 -19.72 -25.01 -25.94
N ARG A 156 -19.85 -25.02 -24.60
CA ARG A 156 -18.71 -24.95 -23.68
C ARG A 156 -17.70 -26.08 -23.89
N TYR A 157 -18.17 -27.28 -24.22
CA TYR A 157 -17.30 -28.44 -24.50
C TYR A 157 -16.44 -28.32 -25.77
N LYS A 158 -16.58 -27.23 -26.54
CA LYS A 158 -15.69 -26.93 -27.67
C LYS A 158 -14.45 -26.14 -27.25
N PHE A 159 -14.44 -25.60 -26.04
CA PHE A 159 -13.33 -24.87 -25.47
C PHE A 159 -12.47 -25.76 -24.56
N PRO A 160 -11.16 -25.50 -24.45
CA PRO A 160 -10.24 -26.37 -23.74
C PRO A 160 -10.17 -26.14 -22.21
N GLY A 161 -10.60 -24.97 -21.71
CA GLY A 161 -10.62 -24.62 -20.28
C GLY A 161 -11.99 -24.77 -19.61
N ARG A 162 -12.14 -24.18 -18.42
CA ARG A 162 -13.41 -24.11 -17.69
C ARG A 162 -14.24 -22.90 -18.12
N GLN A 163 -15.51 -23.11 -18.43
CA GLN A 163 -16.47 -22.02 -18.70
C GLN A 163 -17.71 -22.13 -17.82
N LYS A 164 -18.20 -20.97 -17.40
CA LYS A 164 -19.44 -20.80 -16.64
C LYS A 164 -20.54 -20.26 -17.55
N ILE A 165 -21.77 -20.70 -17.29
CA ILE A 165 -22.96 -20.19 -17.96
C ILE A 165 -23.64 -19.25 -16.97
N ILE A 166 -23.83 -18.00 -17.36
CA ILE A 166 -24.38 -16.96 -16.51
C ILE A 166 -25.65 -16.42 -17.17
N VAL A 167 -26.77 -16.51 -16.46
CA VAL A 167 -27.99 -15.82 -16.86
C VAL A 167 -27.84 -14.35 -16.52
N SER A 168 -27.99 -13.47 -17.51
CA SER A 168 -27.82 -12.04 -17.31
C SER A 168 -29.01 -11.47 -16.54
N ARG A 169 -28.75 -10.59 -15.57
CA ARG A 169 -29.79 -9.74 -14.95
C ARG A 169 -30.25 -8.62 -15.88
N LYS A 170 -29.60 -8.43 -17.04
CA LYS A 170 -29.87 -7.36 -18.00
C LYS A 170 -30.96 -7.75 -19.01
N TRP A 171 -31.70 -6.76 -19.49
CA TRP A 171 -32.72 -6.94 -20.53
C TRP A 171 -32.06 -7.13 -21.91
N GLY A 172 -32.05 -8.36 -22.43
CA GLY A 172 -31.43 -8.69 -23.71
C GLY A 172 -29.94 -8.34 -23.75
N PHE A 173 -29.49 -7.61 -24.79
CA PHE A 173 -28.11 -7.11 -24.90
C PHE A 173 -27.94 -5.66 -24.41
N THR A 174 -28.93 -5.11 -23.73
CA THR A 174 -28.87 -3.75 -23.18
C THR A 174 -28.00 -3.71 -21.92
N ASN A 175 -27.73 -2.50 -21.43
CA ASN A 175 -27.06 -2.28 -20.15
C ASN A 175 -28.04 -2.09 -18.98
N VAL A 176 -29.35 -2.25 -19.19
CA VAL A 176 -30.40 -2.03 -18.18
C VAL A 176 -30.77 -3.34 -17.50
N ASN A 177 -30.97 -3.33 -16.18
CA ASN A 177 -31.49 -4.50 -15.49
C ASN A 177 -32.93 -4.81 -15.92
N ARG A 178 -33.30 -6.08 -15.78
CA ARG A 178 -34.60 -6.57 -16.21
C ARG A 178 -35.77 -5.87 -15.51
N GLU A 179 -35.60 -5.59 -14.23
CA GLU A 179 -36.57 -4.91 -13.37
C GLU A 179 -36.73 -3.43 -13.73
N ASP A 180 -35.64 -2.77 -14.13
CA ASP A 180 -35.62 -1.34 -14.45
C ASP A 180 -36.12 -1.05 -15.86
N TYR A 181 -35.93 -1.98 -16.80
CA TYR A 181 -36.31 -1.77 -18.20
C TYR A 181 -37.82 -1.59 -18.38
N VAL A 182 -38.64 -2.37 -17.66
CA VAL A 182 -40.11 -2.27 -17.73
C VAL A 182 -40.56 -0.88 -17.29
N LYS A 183 -40.03 -0.39 -16.16
CA LYS A 183 -40.30 0.96 -15.64
C LYS A 183 -39.86 2.05 -16.64
N LEU A 184 -38.63 1.96 -17.15
CA LEU A 184 -38.10 2.94 -18.10
C LEU A 184 -38.87 2.98 -19.42
N LYS A 185 -39.46 1.85 -19.82
CA LYS A 185 -40.31 1.74 -21.01
C LYS A 185 -41.69 2.36 -20.77
N GLU A 186 -42.32 2.09 -19.64
CA GLU A 186 -43.58 2.72 -19.23
C GLU A 186 -43.44 4.24 -19.13
N ASP A 187 -42.33 4.71 -18.57
CA ASP A 187 -41.98 6.13 -18.46
C ASP A 187 -41.60 6.78 -19.82
N LYS A 188 -41.58 6.02 -20.92
CA LYS A 188 -41.13 6.47 -22.26
C LYS A 188 -39.73 7.08 -22.25
N ARG A 189 -38.82 6.58 -21.40
CA ARG A 189 -37.44 7.07 -21.25
C ARG A 189 -36.42 6.29 -22.08
N VAL A 190 -36.84 5.17 -22.66
CA VAL A 190 -36.06 4.38 -23.61
C VAL A 190 -36.87 4.14 -24.87
N LEU A 191 -36.25 4.37 -26.03
CA LEU A 191 -36.74 3.93 -27.33
C LEU A 191 -36.04 2.66 -27.72
N GLN A 192 -36.76 1.82 -28.42
CA GLN A 192 -36.20 0.64 -29.07
C GLN A 192 -35.25 1.08 -30.20
N ASP A 193 -34.01 0.61 -30.16
CA ASP A 193 -33.00 0.78 -31.23
C ASP A 193 -32.47 -0.60 -31.66
N GLY A 194 -33.33 -1.34 -32.35
CA GLY A 194 -33.03 -2.72 -32.79
C GLY A 194 -32.68 -3.65 -31.63
N ALA A 195 -31.44 -4.13 -31.60
CA ALA A 195 -30.94 -5.02 -30.53
C ALA A 195 -30.54 -4.30 -29.24
N TYR A 196 -30.63 -2.96 -29.24
CA TYR A 196 -30.29 -2.07 -28.15
C TYR A 196 -31.44 -1.10 -27.84
N VAL A 197 -31.18 -0.19 -26.91
CA VAL A 197 -32.10 0.88 -26.53
C VAL A 197 -31.42 2.22 -26.76
N GLN A 198 -32.14 3.16 -27.34
CA GLN A 198 -31.76 4.56 -27.38
C GLN A 198 -32.43 5.25 -26.18
N TYR A 199 -31.63 5.83 -25.29
CA TYR A 199 -32.20 6.57 -24.16
C TYR A 199 -32.80 7.89 -24.67
N ILE A 200 -34.11 8.09 -24.43
CA ILE A 200 -34.72 9.39 -24.67
C ILE A 200 -34.21 10.32 -23.59
N ARG A 201 -33.44 11.31 -24.01
CA ARG A 201 -33.21 12.50 -23.19
C ARG A 201 -34.54 13.24 -23.17
N PRO A 202 -35.24 13.35 -22.03
CA PRO A 202 -36.49 14.09 -21.98
C PRO A 202 -36.29 15.51 -22.56
N LYS A 203 -37.14 15.90 -23.51
CA LYS A 203 -37.17 17.28 -24.02
C LYS A 203 -37.93 18.14 -23.01
N GLY A 204 -37.29 19.20 -22.55
CA GLY A 204 -37.73 20.09 -21.49
C GLY A 204 -36.52 20.82 -20.92
N ASN A 205 -36.74 21.75 -19.99
CA ASN A 205 -35.63 22.43 -19.31
C ASN A 205 -34.63 21.37 -18.78
N LEU A 206 -33.41 21.42 -19.32
CA LEU A 206 -32.32 20.48 -19.03
C LEU A 206 -32.12 20.32 -17.50
N GLU A 207 -32.34 21.40 -16.77
CA GLU A 207 -32.25 21.47 -15.33
C GLU A 207 -33.33 20.67 -14.59
N ALA A 208 -34.57 20.68 -15.07
CA ALA A 208 -35.67 19.92 -14.47
C ALA A 208 -35.49 18.41 -14.65
N ASN A 209 -34.97 18.01 -15.82
CA ASN A 209 -34.71 16.61 -16.16
C ASN A 209 -33.48 16.06 -15.43
N LEU A 210 -32.45 16.89 -15.24
CA LEU A 210 -31.32 16.59 -14.37
C LEU A 210 -31.79 16.41 -12.92
N ARG A 211 -32.62 17.33 -12.39
CA ARG A 211 -33.15 17.24 -11.02
C ARG A 211 -34.00 15.98 -10.77
N ALA A 212 -34.79 15.52 -11.73
CA ALA A 212 -35.60 14.31 -11.59
C ALA A 212 -34.77 13.01 -11.67
N GLN A 213 -33.75 12.95 -12.54
CA GLN A 213 -32.79 11.84 -12.57
C GLN A 213 -31.91 11.79 -11.32
N LEU A 214 -31.52 12.96 -10.80
CA LEU A 214 -30.75 13.08 -9.58
C LEU A 214 -31.58 12.69 -8.35
N ARG A 215 -32.90 12.92 -8.30
CA ARG A 215 -33.74 12.51 -7.16
C ARG A 215 -33.95 10.99 -7.02
N ALA A 216 -33.88 10.23 -8.11
CA ALA A 216 -33.97 8.77 -8.06
C ALA A 216 -32.63 8.08 -7.71
N PHE A 217 -31.51 8.82 -7.76
CA PHE A 217 -30.16 8.34 -7.44
C PHE A 217 -29.53 9.05 -6.23
N LYS A 218 -30.15 10.13 -5.70
CA LYS A 218 -29.66 10.91 -4.56
C LYS A 218 -30.56 10.77 -3.34
N THR A 219 -30.74 9.54 -2.88
CA THR A 219 -30.77 9.34 -1.43
C THR A 219 -29.36 8.92 -1.05
N SER A 220 -28.67 9.86 -0.39
CA SER A 220 -27.31 9.85 0.23
C SER A 220 -26.05 10.08 -0.65
N PHE A 221 -25.50 11.32 -0.53
CA PHE A 221 -24.11 11.80 -0.77
C PHE A 221 -23.55 12.07 -2.19
N PRO A 222 -23.66 13.30 -2.74
CA PRO A 222 -23.20 13.62 -4.10
C PRO A 222 -21.83 14.34 -4.23
N LEU A 223 -20.92 14.29 -3.25
CA LEU A 223 -19.72 15.15 -3.30
C LEU A 223 -18.40 14.47 -3.71
N PHE A 224 -18.28 13.14 -3.75
CA PHE A 224 -16.98 12.49 -3.99
C PHE A 224 -16.90 11.57 -5.22
N GLU A 225 -18.01 11.26 -5.90
CA GLU A 225 -18.09 10.07 -6.76
C GLU A 225 -17.29 10.09 -8.08
N ASP A 226 -16.94 11.25 -8.65
CA ASP A 226 -16.31 11.32 -10.00
C ASP A 226 -14.82 11.73 -10.01
N ARG A 227 -14.23 12.04 -8.85
CA ARG A 227 -13.04 12.93 -8.74
C ARG A 227 -11.67 12.22 -8.75
N LEU A 228 -11.62 10.90 -8.62
CA LEU A 228 -10.41 10.18 -8.19
C LEU A 228 -9.34 9.90 -9.26
N VAL A 229 -9.35 10.59 -10.41
CA VAL A 229 -8.24 10.49 -11.40
C VAL A 229 -7.94 11.88 -11.96
N LEU A 230 -6.69 12.34 -11.77
CA LEU A 230 -6.09 13.47 -12.50
C LEU A 230 -6.42 13.35 -14.01
N GLY A 231 -7.09 14.36 -14.56
CA GLY A 231 -7.60 14.35 -15.95
C GLY A 231 -9.11 14.11 -16.10
N ARG A 232 -9.87 14.01 -15.00
CA ARG A 232 -11.35 13.96 -15.00
C ARG A 232 -12.05 15.30 -14.81
N GLY A 233 -11.35 16.43 -14.88
CA GLY A 233 -11.93 17.79 -14.86
C GLY A 233 -12.88 18.13 -16.02
N ALA A 234 -13.32 17.14 -16.81
CA ALA A 234 -14.35 17.30 -17.81
C ALA A 234 -15.70 17.71 -17.21
N THR A 235 -16.00 17.25 -15.98
CA THR A 235 -17.16 17.71 -15.21
C THR A 235 -17.02 19.17 -14.79
N ASP A 236 -15.78 19.60 -14.53
CA ASP A 236 -15.47 20.96 -14.07
C ASP A 236 -15.17 21.91 -15.23
N ALA A 237 -15.12 21.42 -16.48
CA ALA A 237 -14.68 22.18 -17.65
C ALA A 237 -15.44 23.50 -17.83
N GLN A 238 -16.74 23.52 -17.52
CA GLN A 238 -17.54 24.73 -17.57
C GLN A 238 -17.23 25.67 -16.39
N ALA A 239 -17.05 25.13 -15.18
CA ALA A 239 -16.68 25.93 -14.01
C ALA A 239 -15.28 26.56 -14.18
N ILE A 240 -14.33 25.82 -14.76
CA ILE A 240 -12.97 26.28 -15.07
C ILE A 240 -12.99 27.48 -16.03
N GLN A 241 -13.88 27.48 -17.04
CA GLN A 241 -13.96 28.60 -18.00
C GLN A 241 -14.38 29.92 -17.36
N SER A 242 -15.18 29.89 -16.30
CA SER A 242 -15.66 31.07 -15.57
C SER A 242 -14.95 31.30 -14.24
N ALA A 243 -13.93 30.50 -13.91
CA ALA A 243 -13.25 30.58 -12.63
C ALA A 243 -12.37 31.85 -12.53
N HIS A 244 -12.22 32.36 -11.31
CA HIS A 244 -11.26 33.42 -11.03
C HIS A 244 -9.82 32.91 -11.20
N VAL A 245 -8.94 33.78 -11.69
CA VAL A 245 -7.54 33.45 -11.95
C VAL A 245 -6.68 33.90 -10.78
N LEU A 246 -5.96 32.94 -10.20
CA LEU A 246 -4.87 33.22 -9.27
C LEU A 246 -3.58 33.44 -10.07
N THR A 247 -2.90 34.55 -9.83
CA THR A 247 -1.68 34.96 -10.55
C THR A 247 -0.42 34.83 -9.72
N SER A 248 -0.51 34.91 -8.40
CA SER A 248 0.64 34.79 -7.50
C SER A 248 0.27 34.24 -6.13
N LEU A 249 1.29 33.70 -5.46
CA LEU A 249 1.26 33.33 -4.05
C LEU A 249 2.30 34.19 -3.31
N ASN A 250 1.85 34.99 -2.34
CA ASN A 250 2.72 35.74 -1.45
C ASN A 250 3.09 34.89 -0.25
N LEU A 251 4.39 34.71 -0.02
CA LEU A 251 4.92 34.07 1.17
C LEU A 251 5.30 35.14 2.19
N VAL A 252 4.74 35.05 3.40
CA VAL A 252 4.89 36.07 4.44
C VAL A 252 5.35 35.41 5.74
N LEU A 253 6.47 35.86 6.28
CA LEU A 253 6.82 35.55 7.66
C LEU A 253 6.19 36.60 8.59
N GLN A 254 5.70 36.16 9.75
CA GLN A 254 5.19 37.09 10.76
C GLN A 254 6.28 38.10 11.18
N PRO A 255 5.93 39.37 11.46
CA PRO A 255 6.90 40.38 11.87
C PRO A 255 7.78 39.90 13.03
N GLY A 256 9.10 40.06 12.88
CA GLY A 256 10.08 39.60 13.87
C GLY A 256 10.56 38.15 13.70
N SER A 257 9.97 37.37 12.78
CA SER A 257 10.45 36.01 12.48
C SER A 257 11.66 36.06 11.53
N PRO A 258 12.81 35.47 11.89
CA PRO A 258 13.98 35.44 11.03
C PRO A 258 13.80 34.45 9.86
N VAL A 259 14.38 34.78 8.71
CA VAL A 259 14.52 33.84 7.60
C VAL A 259 15.67 32.89 7.92
N ARG A 260 15.40 31.59 7.92
CA ARG A 260 16.39 30.52 8.14
C ARG A 260 16.36 29.53 6.98
N SER A 261 17.39 28.70 6.88
CA SER A 261 17.32 27.55 5.97
C SER A 261 16.39 26.48 6.54
N ILE A 262 15.78 25.67 5.68
CA ILE A 262 14.96 24.52 6.14
C ILE A 262 15.80 23.55 6.96
N ALA A 263 17.07 23.36 6.60
CA ALA A 263 18.00 22.55 7.38
C ALA A 263 18.12 23.07 8.82
N GLU A 264 18.39 24.37 9.00
CA GLU A 264 18.47 25.01 10.32
C GLU A 264 17.17 24.90 11.11
N GLU A 265 16.00 25.11 10.49
CA GLU A 265 14.71 24.94 11.19
C GLU A 265 14.46 23.48 11.59
N SER A 266 14.87 22.53 10.74
CA SER A 266 14.65 21.09 10.94
C SER A 266 15.55 20.48 12.01
N THR A 267 16.71 21.09 12.29
CA THR A 267 17.65 20.63 13.34
C THR A 267 17.42 21.32 14.69
N ARG A 268 16.42 22.20 14.83
CA ARG A 268 16.05 22.76 16.13
C ARG A 268 15.50 21.66 17.05
N ALA A 269 15.55 21.91 18.36
CA ALA A 269 14.89 21.06 19.35
C ALA A 269 13.40 20.89 18.99
N ILE A 270 12.91 19.65 19.07
CA ILE A 270 11.64 19.26 18.45
C ILE A 270 10.43 20.05 18.97
N GLU A 271 10.42 20.37 20.26
CA GLU A 271 9.37 21.16 20.91
C GLU A 271 9.41 22.66 20.54
N SER A 272 10.56 23.14 20.06
CA SER A 272 10.74 24.54 19.64
C SER A 272 10.46 24.78 18.16
N LYS A 273 10.19 23.71 17.39
CA LYS A 273 9.91 23.79 15.95
C LYS A 273 8.54 24.40 15.74
N SER A 274 8.50 25.55 15.06
CA SER A 274 7.23 26.11 14.58
C SER A 274 6.95 25.58 13.18
N GLU A 275 5.89 24.79 13.03
CA GLU A 275 5.45 24.24 11.74
C GLU A 275 4.05 24.75 11.33
N SER A 276 3.49 25.70 12.08
CA SER A 276 2.18 26.27 11.84
C SER A 276 2.18 27.24 10.67
N TYR A 277 1.05 27.28 9.95
CA TYR A 277 0.87 28.19 8.83
C TYR A 277 -0.61 28.56 8.62
N GLN A 278 -0.81 29.66 7.89
CA GLN A 278 -2.12 30.13 7.47
C GLN A 278 -2.10 30.38 5.96
N LEU A 279 -2.95 29.68 5.22
CA LEU A 279 -3.11 29.82 3.77
C LEU A 279 -4.48 30.43 3.46
N SER A 280 -4.46 31.53 2.71
CA SER A 280 -5.64 32.28 2.28
C SER A 280 -5.67 32.34 0.76
N VAL A 281 -6.66 31.70 0.14
CA VAL A 281 -6.97 31.82 -1.28
C VAL A 281 -8.29 32.62 -1.40
N PRO A 282 -8.22 33.91 -1.79
CA PRO A 282 -9.40 34.77 -1.84
C PRO A 282 -10.29 34.48 -3.06
N ASN A 283 -11.53 34.95 -3.01
CA ASN A 283 -12.51 34.76 -4.10
C ASN A 283 -12.37 35.83 -5.20
N ASP A 284 -11.95 37.02 -4.80
CA ASP A 284 -12.06 38.28 -5.54
C ASP A 284 -10.70 38.93 -5.85
N ARG A 285 -9.60 38.31 -5.42
CA ARG A 285 -8.24 38.79 -5.66
C ARG A 285 -7.41 37.75 -6.38
N ALA A 286 -6.49 38.23 -7.23
CA ALA A 286 -5.60 37.38 -7.99
C ALA A 286 -4.36 36.89 -7.20
N ILE A 287 -4.32 37.11 -5.87
CA ILE A 287 -3.15 36.85 -5.03
C ILE A 287 -3.57 36.02 -3.82
N ALA A 288 -2.97 34.84 -3.66
CA ALA A 288 -3.07 34.04 -2.45
C ALA A 288 -1.98 34.46 -1.46
N THR A 289 -2.22 34.26 -0.17
CA THR A 289 -1.24 34.57 0.87
C THR A 289 -1.01 33.35 1.74
N LEU A 290 0.25 32.97 1.92
CA LEU A 290 0.69 31.97 2.88
C LEU A 290 1.55 32.66 3.94
N THR A 291 1.10 32.60 5.19
CA THR A 291 1.78 33.23 6.33
C THR A 291 2.23 32.18 7.34
N ALA A 292 3.42 32.31 7.91
CA ALA A 292 3.90 31.43 8.98
C ALA A 292 4.88 32.15 9.94
N ASN A 293 5.18 31.51 11.06
CA ASN A 293 6.16 32.01 12.06
C ASN A 293 7.59 31.54 11.77
N SER A 294 7.77 30.67 10.79
CA SER A 294 9.06 30.09 10.43
C SER A 294 9.09 29.73 8.95
N THR A 295 10.29 29.55 8.41
CA THR A 295 10.44 29.07 7.03
C THR A 295 9.98 27.62 6.86
N LEU A 296 10.04 26.81 7.93
CA LEU A 296 9.49 25.46 7.95
C LEU A 296 7.95 25.45 7.88
N GLY A 297 7.26 26.35 8.58
CA GLY A 297 5.82 26.53 8.47
C GLY A 297 5.41 26.95 7.05
N LEU A 298 6.17 27.85 6.42
CA LEU A 298 5.97 28.18 5.00
C LEU A 298 6.13 26.95 4.10
N LEU A 299 7.14 26.10 4.33
CA LEU A 299 7.30 24.85 3.58
C LEU A 299 6.08 23.93 3.77
N ARG A 300 5.57 23.76 5.00
CA ARG A 300 4.36 22.96 5.25
C ARG A 300 3.15 23.53 4.51
N GLY A 301 2.96 24.84 4.53
CA GLY A 301 1.87 25.47 3.79
C GLY A 301 2.01 25.37 2.27
N LEU A 302 3.24 25.42 1.73
CA LEU A 302 3.51 25.18 0.31
C LEU A 302 3.12 23.75 -0.09
N THR A 303 3.47 22.74 0.73
CA THR A 303 3.06 21.35 0.44
C THR A 303 1.54 21.19 0.38
N THR A 304 0.80 21.88 1.26
CA THR A 304 -0.67 21.93 1.21
C THR A 304 -1.16 22.66 -0.02
N PHE A 305 -0.59 23.82 -0.34
CA PHE A 305 -0.95 24.61 -1.52
C PHE A 305 -0.78 23.81 -2.80
N GLU A 306 0.33 23.06 -2.96
CA GLU A 306 0.55 22.18 -4.12
C GLU A 306 -0.54 21.11 -4.29
N GLN A 307 -1.06 20.57 -3.18
CA GLN A 307 -2.09 19.55 -3.20
C GLN A 307 -3.48 20.08 -3.59
N LEU A 308 -3.70 21.40 -3.56
CA LEU A 308 -4.97 22.01 -3.98
C LEU A 308 -5.17 22.00 -5.51
N TRP A 309 -4.10 21.81 -6.28
CA TRP A 309 -4.15 21.96 -7.74
C TRP A 309 -4.33 20.64 -8.48
N TYR A 310 -5.13 20.71 -9.55
CA TYR A 310 -5.42 19.65 -10.52
C TYR A 310 -5.11 20.16 -11.93
N ASP A 311 -4.93 19.24 -12.90
CA ASP A 311 -4.75 19.57 -14.31
C ASP A 311 -5.93 19.05 -15.16
N TYR A 312 -6.45 19.91 -16.03
CA TYR A 312 -7.37 19.52 -17.08
C TYR A 312 -7.07 20.28 -18.39
N LYS A 313 -6.65 19.53 -19.43
CA LYS A 313 -6.30 20.05 -20.76
C LYS A 313 -5.28 21.20 -20.72
N GLY A 314 -4.31 21.13 -19.80
CA GLY A 314 -3.27 22.15 -19.65
C GLY A 314 -3.69 23.37 -18.83
N ALA A 315 -4.92 23.41 -18.32
CA ALA A 315 -5.33 24.37 -17.29
C ALA A 315 -5.10 23.77 -15.90
N LYS A 316 -4.39 24.50 -15.04
CA LYS A 316 -4.27 24.19 -13.61
C LYS A 316 -5.41 24.87 -12.86
N TYR A 317 -6.13 24.11 -12.05
CA TYR A 317 -7.28 24.63 -11.31
C TYR A 317 -7.33 24.02 -9.90
N MET A 318 -7.95 24.73 -8.96
CA MET A 318 -8.30 24.18 -7.65
C MET A 318 -9.81 24.02 -7.54
N LEU A 319 -10.22 23.11 -6.67
CA LEU A 319 -11.62 22.93 -6.30
C LEU A 319 -11.95 23.81 -5.08
N ASP A 320 -13.24 24.12 -4.91
CA ASP A 320 -13.79 24.69 -3.68
C ASP A 320 -13.17 26.03 -3.22
N GLY A 321 -12.70 26.86 -4.16
CA GLY A 321 -12.28 28.24 -3.87
C GLY A 321 -13.47 29.17 -3.58
N PRO A 322 -13.32 30.18 -2.69
CA PRO A 322 -12.15 30.54 -1.88
C PRO A 322 -11.87 29.59 -0.70
N VAL A 323 -10.62 29.56 -0.23
CA VAL A 323 -10.18 28.68 0.87
C VAL A 323 -9.44 29.48 1.94
N GLN A 324 -9.71 29.14 3.21
CA GLN A 324 -8.93 29.59 4.37
C GLN A 324 -8.50 28.36 5.16
N ILE A 325 -7.20 28.20 5.36
CA ILE A 325 -6.60 27.08 6.10
C ILE A 325 -5.72 27.69 7.19
N ALA A 326 -5.95 27.30 8.44
CA ALA A 326 -5.02 27.46 9.54
C ALA A 326 -4.67 26.06 10.03
N ASP A 327 -3.39 25.71 10.03
CA ASP A 327 -2.97 24.32 10.21
C ASP A 327 -1.62 24.24 10.92
N GLN A 328 -1.46 23.20 11.73
CA GLN A 328 -0.27 22.91 12.54
C GLN A 328 -0.29 21.44 12.96
N PRO A 329 0.88 20.82 13.20
CA PRO A 329 0.91 19.46 13.69
C PRO A 329 0.42 19.36 15.14
N ALA A 330 -0.32 18.31 15.45
CA ALA A 330 -0.71 17.94 16.80
C ALA A 330 0.50 17.48 17.64
N PHE A 331 1.46 16.80 17.00
CA PHE A 331 2.65 16.28 17.65
C PHE A 331 3.94 16.77 16.97
N PRO A 332 4.97 17.14 17.75
CA PRO A 332 6.24 17.61 17.20
C PRO A 332 7.06 16.47 16.56
N TYR A 333 6.90 15.22 17.02
CA TYR A 333 7.58 14.04 16.48
C TYR A 333 6.68 13.26 15.51
N ARG A 334 7.06 13.21 14.23
CA ARG A 334 6.33 12.46 13.19
C ARG A 334 7.35 11.72 12.33
N GLY A 335 7.60 10.47 12.70
CA GLY A 335 8.74 9.69 12.25
C GLY A 335 8.43 8.61 11.24
N PHE A 336 9.42 8.29 10.41
CA PHE A 336 9.52 7.03 9.68
C PHE A 336 10.77 6.31 10.16
N SER A 337 10.65 5.07 10.58
CA SER A 337 11.77 4.23 11.00
C SER A 337 12.19 3.33 9.84
N PHE A 338 13.44 3.44 9.41
CA PHE A 338 13.93 2.79 8.20
C PHE A 338 15.14 1.90 8.49
N ASP A 339 14.94 0.59 8.41
CA ASP A 339 15.99 -0.41 8.47
C ASP A 339 16.72 -0.54 7.13
N THR A 340 18.02 -0.31 7.16
CA THR A 340 18.93 -0.47 6.02
C THR A 340 20.10 -1.42 6.30
N SER A 341 20.05 -2.14 7.43
CA SER A 341 21.04 -3.16 7.80
C SER A 341 20.64 -4.55 7.34
N ARG A 342 19.38 -4.96 7.56
CA ARG A 342 18.91 -6.30 7.17
C ARG A 342 18.97 -6.51 5.66
N ASN A 343 18.68 -5.45 4.90
CA ASN A 343 18.96 -5.34 3.48
C ASN A 343 19.37 -3.89 3.17
N PHE A 344 20.30 -3.73 2.22
CA PHE A 344 20.80 -2.43 1.81
C PHE A 344 19.83 -1.70 0.87
N TYR A 345 19.83 -0.36 0.91
CA TYR A 345 19.07 0.49 0.01
C TYR A 345 19.95 1.58 -0.63
N PRO A 346 19.98 1.72 -1.96
CA PRO A 346 20.72 2.80 -2.59
C PRO A 346 20.28 4.18 -2.07
N VAL A 347 21.19 5.15 -2.02
CA VAL A 347 20.89 6.53 -1.60
C VAL A 347 19.72 7.14 -2.38
N SER A 348 19.53 6.75 -3.65
CA SER A 348 18.38 7.17 -4.46
C SER A 348 17.03 6.79 -3.85
N ASP A 349 16.97 5.66 -3.13
CA ASP A 349 15.75 5.13 -2.53
C ASP A 349 15.45 5.82 -1.21
N VAL A 350 16.49 6.12 -0.43
CA VAL A 350 16.40 6.97 0.76
C VAL A 350 15.91 8.37 0.38
N LEU A 351 16.51 8.99 -0.64
CA LEU A 351 16.13 10.33 -1.11
C LEU A 351 14.70 10.36 -1.67
N ARG A 352 14.29 9.33 -2.43
CA ARG A 352 12.90 9.18 -2.89
C ARG A 352 11.93 9.08 -1.72
N THR A 353 12.31 8.35 -0.67
CA THR A 353 11.50 8.21 0.53
C THR A 353 11.38 9.53 1.31
N LEU A 354 12.49 10.27 1.46
CA LEU A 354 12.50 11.60 2.09
C LEU A 354 11.64 12.61 1.33
N ASP A 355 11.66 12.58 0.00
CA ASP A 355 10.78 13.43 -0.82
C ASP A 355 9.30 13.11 -0.57
N ALA A 356 8.93 11.82 -0.58
CA ALA A 356 7.58 11.38 -0.27
C ALA A 356 7.13 11.71 1.17
N MET A 357 8.03 11.57 2.15
CA MET A 357 7.82 11.99 3.55
C MET A 357 7.48 13.48 3.65
N SER A 358 8.14 14.32 2.86
CA SER A 358 7.92 15.78 2.90
C SER A 358 6.48 16.17 2.52
N TRP A 359 5.84 15.46 1.58
CA TRP A 359 4.48 15.80 1.12
C TRP A 359 3.39 15.43 2.12
N VAL A 360 3.66 14.42 2.95
CA VAL A 360 2.78 14.01 4.04
C VAL A 360 3.20 14.64 5.37
N LYS A 361 4.14 15.60 5.33
CA LYS A 361 4.59 16.42 6.46
C LYS A 361 5.19 15.62 7.63
N LEU A 362 5.78 14.46 7.33
CA LEU A 362 6.70 13.80 8.26
C LEU A 362 7.92 14.70 8.50
N SER A 363 8.49 14.61 9.69
CA SER A 363 9.55 15.52 10.16
C SER A 363 10.82 14.81 10.62
N VAL A 364 10.76 13.50 10.85
CA VAL A 364 11.89 12.71 11.36
C VAL A 364 12.07 11.45 10.53
N LEU A 365 13.30 11.22 10.07
CA LEU A 365 13.75 9.90 9.64
C LEU A 365 14.52 9.31 10.82
N TYR A 366 13.97 8.28 11.44
CA TYR A 366 14.70 7.40 12.33
C TYR A 366 15.40 6.36 11.46
N TRP A 367 16.72 6.35 11.45
CA TRP A 367 17.46 5.58 10.45
C TRP A 367 18.23 4.45 11.14
N HIS A 368 17.62 3.27 11.11
CA HIS A 368 18.19 2.04 11.64
C HIS A 368 19.19 1.47 10.64
N ILE A 369 20.43 1.91 10.73
CA ILE A 369 21.47 1.59 9.74
C ILE A 369 22.31 0.36 10.10
N ILE A 370 22.42 0.01 11.38
CA ILE A 370 23.29 -1.08 11.86
C ILE A 370 22.43 -2.10 12.58
N ASP A 371 22.73 -3.38 12.35
CA ASP A 371 22.14 -4.52 13.03
C ASP A 371 23.11 -5.71 13.03
N SER A 372 22.66 -6.86 13.51
CA SER A 372 23.40 -8.12 13.50
C SER A 372 23.80 -8.57 12.10
N GLN A 373 22.99 -8.27 11.08
CA GLN A 373 23.19 -8.76 9.72
C GLN A 373 24.23 -7.95 8.92
N SER A 374 24.34 -6.63 9.14
CA SER A 374 25.38 -5.81 8.52
C SER A 374 25.69 -4.51 9.27
N PHE A 375 26.90 -3.99 9.05
CA PHE A 375 27.39 -2.70 9.52
C PHE A 375 27.75 -1.81 8.32
N PRO A 376 26.80 -1.13 7.67
CA PRO A 376 27.06 -0.32 6.48
C PRO A 376 27.38 1.16 6.80
N LEU A 377 27.55 1.55 8.07
CA LEU A 377 27.88 2.93 8.45
C LEU A 377 29.39 3.13 8.56
N ASP A 378 29.94 4.08 7.83
CA ASP A 378 31.31 4.55 8.03
C ASP A 378 31.40 5.38 9.32
N VAL A 379 32.17 4.88 10.29
CA VAL A 379 32.41 5.53 11.59
C VAL A 379 33.87 5.97 11.63
N GLU A 380 34.13 7.28 11.70
CA GLU A 380 35.49 7.83 11.60
C GLU A 380 36.48 7.22 12.61
N ALA A 381 36.00 6.89 13.82
CA ALA A 381 36.84 6.26 14.84
C ALA A 381 37.19 4.79 14.55
N PHE A 382 36.35 4.10 13.75
CA PHE A 382 36.48 2.68 13.42
C PHE A 382 36.02 2.38 11.97
N PRO A 383 36.70 2.91 10.93
CA PRO A 383 36.31 2.69 9.53
C PRO A 383 36.24 1.20 9.15
N GLU A 384 37.07 0.38 9.79
CA GLU A 384 37.13 -1.07 9.62
C GLU A 384 35.80 -1.79 9.90
N LEU A 385 34.90 -1.20 10.71
CA LEU A 385 33.58 -1.75 10.97
C LEU A 385 32.74 -1.82 9.68
N ALA A 386 32.81 -0.79 8.84
CA ALA A 386 32.11 -0.77 7.56
C ALA A 386 32.83 -1.61 6.51
N GLU A 387 34.16 -1.56 6.50
CA GLU A 387 35.00 -2.32 5.54
C GLU A 387 34.76 -3.84 5.65
N GLU A 388 34.58 -4.35 6.88
CA GLU A 388 34.41 -5.78 7.14
C GLU A 388 32.93 -6.18 7.40
N GLY A 389 32.09 -5.25 7.86
CA GLY A 389 30.71 -5.52 8.28
C GLY A 389 29.63 -5.20 7.25
N ALA A 390 29.92 -4.42 6.20
CA ALA A 390 28.96 -4.16 5.13
C ALA A 390 28.81 -5.36 4.18
N TYR A 391 27.68 -5.44 3.45
CA TYR A 391 27.49 -6.50 2.44
C TYR A 391 28.46 -6.41 1.27
N SER A 392 28.88 -5.18 0.92
CA SER A 392 29.93 -4.91 -0.06
C SER A 392 30.47 -3.48 0.09
N THR A 393 31.60 -3.20 -0.57
CA THR A 393 32.21 -1.85 -0.57
C THR A 393 31.36 -0.76 -1.21
N ASP A 394 30.37 -1.14 -2.03
CA ASP A 394 29.43 -0.20 -2.66
C ASP A 394 28.17 0.03 -1.80
N GLU A 395 28.06 -0.66 -0.66
CA GLU A 395 26.90 -0.69 0.22
C GLU A 395 27.22 -0.05 1.59
N ILE A 396 27.94 1.08 1.55
CA ILE A 396 28.36 1.87 2.72
C ILE A 396 27.76 3.29 2.66
N TYR A 397 27.36 3.80 3.82
CA TYR A 397 26.87 5.16 4.02
C TYR A 397 27.81 5.97 4.92
N THR A 398 27.85 7.29 4.76
CA THR A 398 28.82 8.17 5.44
C THR A 398 28.23 9.05 6.56
N LEU A 399 26.97 8.86 6.96
CA LEU A 399 26.28 9.70 7.97
C LEU A 399 25.13 8.91 8.58
N MET A 400 25.06 8.58 9.89
CA MET A 400 23.82 8.07 10.55
C MET A 400 23.91 7.50 11.99
N GLU A 401 22.74 7.10 12.53
CA GLU A 401 22.35 6.55 13.86
C GLU A 401 22.76 5.06 14.15
N MET A 402 22.57 4.52 15.38
CA MET A 402 23.02 3.17 15.80
C MET A 402 22.07 2.45 16.78
N ASP A 403 22.01 1.10 16.71
CA ASP A 403 21.37 0.22 17.71
C ASP A 403 22.42 -0.48 18.62
N SER A 404 22.10 -0.68 19.90
CA SER A 404 22.93 -1.36 20.90
C SER A 404 22.14 -1.73 22.16
N PRO A 405 22.61 -2.64 23.05
CA PRO A 405 23.73 -3.57 22.89
C PRO A 405 23.34 -4.86 22.16
N GLY A 406 22.04 -5.12 21.99
CA GLY A 406 21.51 -6.15 21.08
C GLY A 406 21.88 -5.85 19.63
N HIS A 407 21.57 -6.76 18.70
CA HIS A 407 21.66 -6.45 17.27
C HIS A 407 23.04 -5.96 16.78
N THR A 408 24.13 -6.54 17.29
CA THR A 408 25.51 -6.03 17.06
C THR A 408 26.47 -7.07 16.48
N THR A 409 25.97 -8.22 16.03
CA THR A 409 26.83 -9.31 15.53
C THR A 409 27.81 -8.89 14.42
N ALA A 410 27.42 -7.98 13.52
CA ALA A 410 28.27 -7.51 12.42
C ALA A 410 29.60 -6.88 12.90
N ILE A 411 29.64 -6.31 14.11
CA ILE A 411 30.86 -5.78 14.72
C ILE A 411 31.94 -6.87 14.88
N SER A 412 31.53 -8.14 15.05
CA SER A 412 32.48 -9.26 15.23
C SER A 412 33.34 -9.56 14.01
N ALA A 413 33.00 -9.01 12.83
CA ALA A 413 33.82 -9.12 11.63
C ALA A 413 35.18 -8.41 11.82
N ALA A 414 35.19 -7.24 12.45
CA ALA A 414 36.40 -6.48 12.77
C ALA A 414 36.85 -6.66 14.23
N HIS A 415 35.90 -6.71 15.17
CA HIS A 415 36.15 -6.71 16.62
C HIS A 415 35.40 -7.85 17.36
N PRO A 416 35.78 -9.12 17.16
CA PRO A 416 35.16 -10.26 17.83
C PRO A 416 35.31 -10.26 19.36
N GLU A 417 36.32 -9.55 19.89
CA GLU A 417 36.55 -9.36 21.32
C GLU A 417 35.42 -8.60 22.04
N HIS A 418 34.61 -7.84 21.30
CA HIS A 418 33.53 -7.03 21.86
C HIS A 418 32.16 -7.74 21.86
N ILE A 419 32.01 -8.86 21.16
CA ILE A 419 30.71 -9.51 20.94
C ILE A 419 30.60 -10.86 21.65
N ALA A 420 29.61 -10.99 22.53
CA ALA A 420 29.17 -12.24 23.12
C ALA A 420 28.32 -13.02 22.10
N CYS A 421 28.46 -14.35 22.08
CA CYS A 421 27.65 -15.26 21.27
C CYS A 421 27.60 -14.99 19.75
N ALA A 422 28.63 -14.35 19.19
CA ALA A 422 28.70 -14.06 17.76
C ALA A 422 28.41 -15.31 16.91
N ALA A 423 27.34 -15.25 16.11
CA ALA A 423 26.80 -16.33 15.29
C ALA A 423 26.60 -17.67 16.02
N LYS A 424 26.37 -17.67 17.34
CA LYS A 424 26.21 -18.88 18.16
C LYS A 424 24.96 -19.66 17.76
N SER A 425 25.08 -20.99 17.71
CA SER A 425 24.00 -21.91 17.30
C SER A 425 23.67 -22.92 18.42
N PRO A 426 22.39 -23.30 18.63
CA PRO A 426 21.20 -22.82 17.93
C PRO A 426 20.88 -21.36 18.29
N TRP A 427 20.73 -20.52 17.27
CA TRP A 427 20.58 -19.06 17.45
C TRP A 427 19.33 -18.72 18.26
N SER A 428 18.26 -19.51 18.16
CA SER A 428 16.96 -19.27 18.81
C SER A 428 17.01 -19.32 20.35
N LYS A 429 18.13 -19.77 20.93
CA LYS A 429 18.37 -19.68 22.37
C LYS A 429 18.98 -18.32 22.76
N TYR A 430 19.78 -17.73 21.88
CA TYR A 430 20.68 -16.61 22.17
C TYR A 430 20.24 -15.30 21.49
N ALA A 431 19.23 -15.33 20.63
CA ALA A 431 18.63 -14.17 19.99
C ALA A 431 17.19 -14.47 19.51
N SER A 432 16.39 -13.42 19.31
CA SER A 432 15.05 -13.51 18.72
C SER A 432 15.08 -13.85 17.22
N GLU A 433 16.18 -13.50 16.55
CA GLU A 433 16.43 -13.77 15.14
C GLU A 433 17.92 -14.06 14.87
N PRO A 434 18.26 -14.78 13.79
CA PRO A 434 19.65 -14.98 13.42
C PRO A 434 20.25 -13.78 12.66
N PRO A 435 21.57 -13.53 12.80
CA PRO A 435 22.51 -14.25 13.66
C PRO A 435 22.45 -13.76 15.12
N ALA A 436 22.76 -14.66 16.05
CA ALA A 436 22.91 -14.27 17.46
C ALA A 436 24.20 -13.47 17.69
N GLY A 437 24.15 -12.50 18.60
CA GLY A 437 25.31 -11.75 19.04
C GLY A 437 24.93 -10.41 19.69
N GLN A 438 25.60 -10.07 20.79
CA GLN A 438 25.36 -8.83 21.54
C GLN A 438 26.66 -8.32 22.17
N LEU A 439 26.79 -7.01 22.42
CA LEU A 439 27.97 -6.44 23.07
C LEU A 439 28.22 -7.06 24.46
N ARG A 440 29.49 -7.27 24.82
CA ARG A 440 29.93 -7.69 26.16
C ARG A 440 29.85 -6.53 27.15
N ILE A 441 28.65 -6.20 27.60
CA ILE A 441 28.38 -5.04 28.47
C ILE A 441 29.16 -5.04 29.81
N ALA A 442 29.57 -6.22 30.30
CA ALA A 442 30.36 -6.34 31.52
C ALA A 442 31.84 -5.96 31.32
N SER A 443 32.34 -6.00 30.09
CA SER A 443 33.74 -5.75 29.76
C SER A 443 34.04 -4.25 29.67
N PRO A 444 34.94 -3.70 30.51
CA PRO A 444 35.28 -2.27 30.46
C PRO A 444 35.83 -1.81 29.11
N SER A 445 36.56 -2.69 28.41
CA SER A 445 37.08 -2.41 27.07
C SER A 445 35.95 -2.24 26.04
N THR A 446 34.91 -3.08 26.13
CA THR A 446 33.73 -3.02 25.26
C THR A 446 32.89 -1.78 25.54
N VAL A 447 32.72 -1.39 26.82
CA VAL A 447 32.06 -0.13 27.18
C VAL A 447 32.83 1.07 26.59
N SER A 448 34.16 1.08 26.70
CA SER A 448 35.00 2.15 26.13
C SER A 448 34.93 2.21 24.60
N PHE A 449 34.92 1.04 23.94
CA PHE A 449 34.73 0.93 22.49
C PHE A 449 33.38 1.52 22.08
N ALA A 450 32.29 1.09 22.72
CA ALA A 450 30.95 1.57 22.44
C ALA A 450 30.83 3.09 22.68
N CYS A 451 31.34 3.61 23.80
CA CYS A 451 31.37 5.05 24.06
C CYS A 451 32.12 5.83 22.96
N THR A 452 33.23 5.31 22.46
CA THR A 452 34.01 5.95 21.39
C THR A 452 33.23 5.98 20.08
N MET A 453 32.60 4.85 19.74
CA MET A 453 31.77 4.67 18.55
C MET A 453 30.56 5.62 18.57
N PHE A 454 29.80 5.63 19.66
CA PHE A 454 28.67 6.55 19.87
C PHE A 454 29.10 8.02 19.86
N SER A 455 30.27 8.34 20.43
CA SER A 455 30.81 9.71 20.40
C SER A 455 31.18 10.16 18.99
N SER A 456 31.81 9.30 18.20
CA SER A 456 32.17 9.56 16.80
C SER A 456 30.92 9.82 15.95
N VAL A 457 29.89 8.97 16.10
CA VAL A 457 28.62 9.16 15.41
C VAL A 457 27.90 10.43 15.88
N ALA A 458 27.76 10.64 17.19
CA ALA A 458 27.07 11.81 17.74
C ALA A 458 27.67 13.14 17.27
N ALA A 459 28.99 13.19 17.04
CA ALA A 459 29.70 14.37 16.54
C ALA A 459 29.33 14.73 15.09
N THR A 460 28.93 13.76 14.28
CA THR A 460 28.54 13.98 12.87
C THR A 460 27.04 14.29 12.70
N LEU A 461 26.21 13.88 13.66
CA LEU A 461 24.77 14.08 13.60
C LEU A 461 24.40 15.55 13.80
N THR A 462 23.59 16.10 12.89
CA THR A 462 23.05 17.46 13.01
C THR A 462 21.73 17.52 13.79
N GLY A 463 21.02 16.39 13.90
CA GLY A 463 19.78 16.28 14.69
C GLY A 463 20.02 16.44 16.20
N THR A 464 18.96 16.71 16.96
CA THR A 464 19.05 16.91 18.43
C THR A 464 18.78 15.65 19.24
N MET A 465 18.54 14.52 18.58
CA MET A 465 18.18 13.24 19.21
C MET A 465 19.06 12.14 18.62
N MET A 466 19.37 11.13 19.42
CA MET A 466 20.10 9.94 18.98
C MET A 466 19.60 8.73 19.77
N SER A 467 19.31 7.63 19.07
CA SER A 467 19.00 6.39 19.77
C SER A 467 20.26 5.68 20.22
N SER A 468 20.15 4.99 21.34
CA SER A 468 21.09 3.93 21.68
C SER A 468 20.50 2.54 21.51
N GLY A 469 19.28 2.42 20.98
CA GLY A 469 18.62 1.12 20.81
C GLY A 469 17.98 0.57 22.08
N GLY A 470 18.26 -0.70 22.36
CA GLY A 470 17.96 -1.36 23.63
C GLY A 470 16.72 -2.25 23.59
N ASP A 471 16.39 -2.82 22.45
CA ASP A 471 15.39 -3.88 22.30
C ASP A 471 16.02 -5.27 22.42
N GLU A 472 15.18 -6.24 22.81
CA GLU A 472 15.42 -7.67 22.70
C GLU A 472 16.75 -8.21 23.26
N VAL A 473 17.23 -7.59 24.34
CA VAL A 473 18.40 -8.07 25.06
C VAL A 473 18.20 -9.51 25.54
N ASN A 474 19.06 -10.41 25.09
CA ASN A 474 18.94 -11.85 25.37
C ASN A 474 19.89 -12.28 26.51
N LEU A 475 19.35 -12.53 27.70
CA LEU A 475 20.13 -12.91 28.90
C LEU A 475 20.90 -14.23 28.73
N PRO A 476 20.32 -15.31 28.17
CA PRO A 476 21.06 -16.56 27.93
C PRO A 476 22.37 -16.38 27.15
N CYS A 477 22.50 -15.34 26.34
CA CYS A 477 23.76 -15.05 25.68
C CYS A 477 24.85 -14.66 26.68
N TRP A 478 24.59 -13.69 27.56
CA TRP A 478 25.57 -13.26 28.57
C TRP A 478 25.79 -14.30 29.68
N GLU A 479 24.74 -15.04 30.06
CA GLU A 479 24.82 -16.10 31.07
C GLU A 479 25.70 -17.29 30.65
N GLU A 480 25.97 -17.45 29.35
CA GLU A 480 26.74 -18.56 28.78
C GLU A 480 27.96 -18.12 27.95
N ASP A 481 28.32 -16.83 27.98
CA ASP A 481 29.55 -16.30 27.37
C ASP A 481 30.66 -16.25 28.43
N GLU A 482 31.70 -17.06 28.25
CA GLU A 482 32.77 -17.25 29.24
C GLU A 482 33.45 -15.94 29.66
N GLN A 483 33.70 -15.05 28.70
CA GLN A 483 34.33 -13.75 28.96
C GLN A 483 33.39 -12.82 29.74
N THR A 484 32.12 -12.76 29.38
CA THR A 484 31.13 -11.95 30.12
C THR A 484 31.02 -12.42 31.57
N ILE A 485 30.95 -13.74 31.81
CA ILE A 485 30.92 -14.33 33.15
C ILE A 485 32.19 -13.97 33.94
N ALA A 486 33.36 -14.05 33.30
CA ALA A 486 34.63 -13.72 33.94
C ALA A 486 34.69 -12.22 34.33
N ASP A 487 34.24 -11.32 33.45
CA ASP A 487 34.23 -9.88 33.71
C ASP A 487 33.24 -9.52 34.83
N LEU A 488 32.04 -10.12 34.85
CA LEU A 488 31.07 -9.96 35.94
C LEU A 488 31.65 -10.42 37.29
N ALA A 489 32.30 -11.59 37.31
CA ALA A 489 32.93 -12.13 38.52
C ALA A 489 34.12 -11.27 38.99
N ALA A 490 34.96 -10.79 38.07
CA ALA A 490 36.09 -9.93 38.39
C ALA A 490 35.65 -8.58 38.98
N ARG A 491 34.52 -8.06 38.53
CA ARG A 491 33.95 -6.78 38.98
C ARG A 491 32.99 -6.94 40.15
N ASN A 492 32.57 -8.16 40.47
CA ASN A 492 31.58 -8.49 41.50
C ASN A 492 30.25 -7.74 41.31
N ILE A 493 29.72 -7.75 40.08
CA ILE A 493 28.46 -7.11 39.70
C ILE A 493 27.53 -8.11 39.00
N SER A 494 26.22 -7.83 39.00
CA SER A 494 25.24 -8.63 38.24
C SER A 494 25.15 -8.18 36.78
N ILE A 495 24.49 -8.98 35.92
CA ILE A 495 24.17 -8.59 34.54
C ILE A 495 23.32 -7.31 34.52
N ALA A 496 22.37 -7.17 35.47
CA ALA A 496 21.53 -5.99 35.56
C ALA A 496 22.34 -4.73 35.92
N ASP A 497 23.31 -4.85 36.83
CA ASP A 497 24.21 -3.75 37.17
C ASP A 497 25.07 -3.35 35.95
N ALA A 498 25.63 -4.34 35.23
CA ALA A 498 26.39 -4.08 34.01
C ALA A 498 25.54 -3.42 32.91
N LEU A 499 24.28 -3.81 32.77
CA LEU A 499 23.36 -3.21 31.79
C LEU A 499 23.02 -1.78 32.16
N ASN A 500 22.75 -1.52 33.44
CA ASN A 500 22.50 -0.17 33.95
C ASN A 500 23.70 0.75 33.69
N GLU A 501 24.91 0.31 33.99
CA GLU A 501 26.14 1.05 33.75
C GLU A 501 26.38 1.28 32.25
N PHE A 502 26.16 0.28 31.40
CA PHE A 502 26.31 0.40 29.96
C PHE A 502 25.36 1.46 29.39
N VAL A 503 24.06 1.37 29.70
CA VAL A 503 23.06 2.33 29.22
C VAL A 503 23.37 3.74 29.72
N GLN A 504 23.74 3.90 31.00
CA GLN A 504 24.12 5.20 31.54
C GLN A 504 25.38 5.77 30.89
N ALA A 505 26.39 4.95 30.59
CA ALA A 505 27.60 5.39 29.91
C ALA A 505 27.29 5.92 28.50
N ILE A 506 26.50 5.19 27.72
CA ILE A 506 26.11 5.62 26.37
C ILE A 506 25.22 6.86 26.41
N GLN A 507 24.22 6.92 27.31
CA GLN A 507 23.40 8.11 27.49
C GLN A 507 24.24 9.32 27.94
N GLY A 508 25.27 9.11 28.76
CA GLY A 508 26.24 10.13 29.15
C GLY A 508 27.02 10.69 27.96
N VAL A 509 27.44 9.84 27.02
CA VAL A 509 28.10 10.28 25.78
C VAL A 509 27.13 11.09 24.90
N ILE A 510 25.91 10.58 24.69
CA ILE A 510 24.88 11.24 23.87
C ILE A 510 24.55 12.63 24.43
N THR A 511 24.29 12.72 25.73
CA THR A 511 24.02 14.00 26.41
C THR A 511 25.23 14.93 26.44
N GLY A 512 26.45 14.39 26.54
CA GLY A 512 27.70 15.15 26.43
C GLY A 512 27.86 15.86 25.07
N HIS A 513 27.26 15.32 24.00
CA HIS A 513 27.18 15.95 22.68
C HIS A 513 25.95 16.86 22.51
N GLY A 514 25.23 17.17 23.58
CA GLY A 514 24.04 18.01 23.56
C GLY A 514 22.84 17.38 22.85
N LYS A 515 22.81 16.06 22.74
CA LYS A 515 21.70 15.29 22.14
C LYS A 515 20.79 14.73 23.24
N ILE A 516 19.51 14.55 22.91
CA ILE A 516 18.54 13.85 23.74
C ILE A 516 18.61 12.35 23.41
N PRO A 517 18.95 11.48 24.37
CA PRO A 517 18.95 10.04 24.15
C PRO A 517 17.52 9.52 24.05
N PHE A 518 17.34 8.46 23.26
CA PHE A 518 16.11 7.70 23.30
C PHE A 518 16.34 6.20 23.11
N ILE A 519 15.51 5.40 23.78
CA ILE A 519 15.71 3.95 23.94
C ILE A 519 14.39 3.20 23.75
N LYS A 520 14.47 1.91 23.46
CA LYS A 520 13.30 1.05 23.35
C LYS A 520 12.67 0.77 24.72
N SER A 521 11.37 0.51 24.73
CA SER A 521 10.59 0.26 25.95
C SER A 521 11.09 -0.91 26.80
N ASP A 522 11.78 -1.89 26.21
CA ASP A 522 12.35 -3.06 26.91
C ASP A 522 13.30 -2.65 28.04
N MET A 523 14.17 -1.66 27.79
CA MET A 523 15.12 -1.20 28.80
C MET A 523 14.40 -0.74 30.08
N VAL A 524 13.29 -0.02 29.94
CA VAL A 524 12.56 0.50 31.08
C VAL A 524 11.56 -0.52 31.63
N LEU A 525 10.76 -1.17 30.80
CA LEU A 525 9.66 -2.04 31.26
C LEU A 525 10.14 -3.44 31.65
N THR A 526 11.06 -4.02 30.87
CA THR A 526 11.55 -5.40 31.10
C THR A 526 12.74 -5.41 32.04
N HIS A 527 13.73 -4.55 31.80
CA HIS A 527 15.01 -4.56 32.54
C HIS A 527 15.06 -3.55 33.69
N ASN A 528 14.06 -2.66 33.81
CA ASN A 528 13.99 -1.63 34.84
C ASN A 528 15.24 -0.74 34.93
N VAL A 529 15.85 -0.44 33.78
CA VAL A 529 17.05 0.37 33.68
C VAL A 529 16.73 1.83 34.09
N PRO A 530 17.53 2.43 34.99
CA PRO A 530 17.43 3.85 35.29
C PRO A 530 17.93 4.67 34.10
N VAL A 531 17.12 5.64 33.66
CA VAL A 531 17.44 6.52 32.53
C VAL A 531 17.82 7.92 33.01
N VAL A 532 18.66 8.61 32.25
CA VAL A 532 18.94 10.03 32.50
C VAL A 532 17.69 10.88 32.25
N ASN A 533 17.61 12.05 32.88
CA ASN A 533 16.51 12.99 32.65
C ASN A 533 16.38 13.33 31.16
N ASP A 534 15.14 13.58 30.73
CA ASP A 534 14.74 13.88 29.34
C ASP A 534 14.87 12.72 28.34
N THR A 535 15.38 11.55 28.75
CA THR A 535 15.39 10.34 27.91
C THR A 535 13.98 10.06 27.39
N VAL A 536 13.88 9.83 26.09
CA VAL A 536 12.62 9.46 25.44
C VAL A 536 12.54 7.94 25.27
N VAL A 537 11.36 7.37 25.48
CA VAL A 537 11.12 5.93 25.30
C VAL A 537 10.36 5.69 24.00
N VAL A 538 10.76 4.69 23.22
CA VAL A 538 10.02 4.22 22.04
C VAL A 538 9.18 3.00 22.43
N VAL A 539 7.86 3.16 22.42
CA VAL A 539 6.89 2.12 22.78
C VAL A 539 6.60 1.27 21.56
N TRP A 540 7.16 0.06 21.47
CA TRP A 540 7.14 -0.71 20.22
C TRP A 540 6.42 -2.06 20.27
N GLN A 541 6.38 -2.76 21.39
CA GLN A 541 5.80 -4.11 21.44
C GLN A 541 4.27 -4.04 21.30
N THR A 542 3.60 -3.30 22.18
CA THR A 542 2.15 -3.10 22.11
C THR A 542 1.76 -1.68 22.49
N SER A 543 0.65 -1.20 21.93
CA SER A 543 0.08 0.10 22.29
C SER A 543 -0.31 0.18 23.78
N ALA A 544 -0.53 -0.96 24.44
CA ALA A 544 -0.86 -1.01 25.87
C ALA A 544 0.29 -0.56 26.78
N ASP A 545 1.55 -0.68 26.32
CA ASP A 545 2.74 -0.33 27.11
C ASP A 545 2.88 1.19 27.33
N ALA A 546 2.18 1.99 26.54
CA ALA A 546 2.20 3.45 26.64
C ALA A 546 1.79 3.94 28.04
N ALA A 547 0.77 3.31 28.64
CA ALA A 547 0.32 3.66 29.99
C ALA A 547 1.41 3.37 31.04
N ALA A 548 2.08 2.21 30.95
CA ALA A 548 3.15 1.84 31.88
C ALA A 548 4.37 2.77 31.77
N VAL A 549 4.71 3.23 30.57
CA VAL A 549 5.76 4.24 30.38
C VAL A 549 5.34 5.60 30.94
N ALA A 550 4.10 6.02 30.70
CA ALA A 550 3.55 7.28 31.19
C ALA A 550 3.42 7.32 32.73
N GLU A 551 3.12 6.19 33.38
CA GLU A 551 3.08 6.06 34.84
C GLU A 551 4.44 6.33 35.49
N ARG A 552 5.53 6.11 34.74
CA ARG A 552 6.89 6.45 35.17
C ARG A 552 7.26 7.92 34.92
N GLY A 553 6.35 8.72 34.38
CA GLY A 553 6.58 10.12 34.04
C GLY A 553 7.57 10.31 32.90
N LEU A 554 7.80 9.29 32.07
CA LEU A 554 8.74 9.34 30.95
C LEU A 554 8.02 9.80 29.68
N ARG A 555 8.68 10.66 28.90
CA ARG A 555 8.21 11.04 27.56
C ARG A 555 8.41 9.88 26.59
N PHE A 556 7.52 9.74 25.62
CA PHE A 556 7.59 8.62 24.69
C PHE A 556 7.08 8.92 23.28
N ILE A 557 7.53 8.07 22.36
CA ILE A 557 7.15 8.01 20.95
C ILE A 557 6.42 6.69 20.72
N HIS A 558 5.24 6.77 20.11
CA HIS A 558 4.48 5.60 19.71
C HIS A 558 5.11 4.90 18.51
N GLN A 559 5.49 3.64 18.67
CA GLN A 559 5.82 2.71 17.59
C GLN A 559 5.11 1.34 17.74
N PRO A 560 3.87 1.22 18.26
CA PRO A 560 3.31 -0.08 18.62
C PRO A 560 3.15 -1.06 17.45
N SER A 561 3.64 -2.29 17.62
CA SER A 561 3.66 -3.33 16.59
C SER A 561 2.29 -3.72 16.09
N ASN A 562 1.27 -3.67 16.96
CA ASN A 562 -0.12 -3.95 16.63
C ASN A 562 -0.79 -2.86 15.77
N TYR A 563 -0.08 -1.77 15.41
CA TYR A 563 -0.60 -0.67 14.59
C TYR A 563 0.32 -0.24 13.43
N PHE A 564 1.62 -0.09 13.66
CA PHE A 564 2.48 0.70 12.77
C PHE A 564 3.58 -0.06 12.04
N TYR A 565 3.85 -1.32 12.39
CA TYR A 565 4.89 -2.11 11.73
C TYR A 565 4.48 -2.43 10.29
N LEU A 566 5.25 -1.91 9.33
CA LEU A 566 4.94 -1.99 7.90
C LEU A 566 5.33 -3.35 7.29
N ASP A 567 6.29 -4.03 7.89
CA ASP A 567 6.83 -5.36 7.53
C ASP A 567 5.86 -6.52 7.80
N CYS A 568 5.00 -6.42 8.83
CA CYS A 568 4.11 -7.50 9.23
C CYS A 568 3.19 -7.99 8.08
N GLY A 569 2.88 -9.29 8.09
CA GLY A 569 1.97 -9.92 7.13
C GLY A 569 2.65 -10.43 5.85
N ALA A 570 3.99 -10.39 5.78
CA ALA A 570 4.77 -10.94 4.66
C ALA A 570 4.99 -12.47 4.77
N GLY A 571 4.69 -13.07 5.91
CA GLY A 571 4.98 -14.47 6.23
C GLY A 571 6.22 -14.62 7.10
N ASP A 572 6.58 -15.87 7.41
CA ASP A 572 7.85 -16.17 8.08
C ASP A 572 8.99 -16.23 7.05
N TRP A 573 10.17 -15.73 7.41
CA TRP A 573 11.38 -15.74 6.57
C TRP A 573 12.38 -16.83 6.99
N LEU A 574 12.20 -17.43 8.17
CA LEU A 574 13.10 -18.42 8.73
C LEU A 574 13.04 -19.76 7.96
N GLY A 575 14.21 -20.31 7.66
CA GLY A 575 14.34 -21.61 6.99
C GLY A 575 14.05 -22.81 7.91
N GLY A 576 13.72 -23.96 7.31
CA GLY A 576 13.60 -25.25 8.03
C GLY A 576 12.25 -25.55 8.66
N ASN A 577 11.30 -24.61 8.65
CA ASN A 577 9.96 -24.77 9.22
C ASN A 577 8.88 -25.07 8.16
N ILE A 578 9.05 -26.13 7.38
CA ILE A 578 8.19 -26.46 6.21
C ILE A 578 6.77 -26.90 6.63
N LEU A 579 6.59 -27.41 7.85
CA LEU A 579 5.34 -28.00 8.32
C LEU A 579 4.64 -27.21 9.44
N GLY A 580 5.16 -26.03 9.81
CA GLY A 580 4.59 -25.24 10.91
C GLY A 580 4.56 -26.01 12.23
N GLN A 581 5.57 -26.84 12.52
CA GLN A 581 5.57 -27.74 13.68
C GLN A 581 5.55 -26.96 15.02
N ALA A 582 5.92 -25.69 15.00
CA ALA A 582 5.44 -24.71 15.96
C ALA A 582 4.17 -24.06 15.37
N THR A 583 3.01 -24.33 15.95
CA THR A 583 1.67 -23.83 15.58
C THR A 583 1.52 -22.29 15.53
N ARG A 584 2.63 -21.53 15.64
CA ARG A 584 2.73 -20.07 15.58
C ARG A 584 3.59 -19.51 14.43
N MET A 585 4.23 -20.34 13.60
CA MET A 585 5.30 -19.90 12.69
C MET A 585 5.06 -20.27 11.21
N LEU A 586 3.91 -19.90 10.64
CA LEU A 586 3.74 -19.80 9.17
C LEU A 586 3.63 -18.33 8.72
N ASN A 587 3.56 -17.43 9.68
CA ASN A 587 3.24 -16.02 9.54
C ASN A 587 4.34 -15.21 10.22
N SER A 588 4.44 -13.91 9.90
CA SER A 588 5.37 -13.03 10.62
C SER A 588 4.96 -12.92 12.09
N TRP A 589 5.92 -12.67 12.99
CA TRP A 589 5.66 -12.65 14.44
C TRP A 589 4.62 -11.58 14.84
N CYS A 590 4.56 -10.49 14.08
CA CYS A 590 3.67 -9.35 14.32
C CYS A 590 2.43 -9.35 13.41
N ASP A 591 2.04 -10.49 12.85
CA ASP A 591 0.82 -10.63 12.05
C ASP A 591 -0.45 -10.09 12.77
N PRO A 592 -1.50 -9.67 12.04
CA PRO A 592 -1.61 -9.67 10.57
C PRO A 592 -0.96 -8.44 9.93
N PHE A 593 -0.98 -8.37 8.59
CA PHE A 593 -0.65 -7.16 7.82
C PHE A 593 -1.38 -5.93 8.36
N LYS A 594 -0.64 -4.85 8.67
CA LYS A 594 -1.23 -3.59 9.15
C LYS A 594 -1.75 -2.79 7.96
N THR A 595 -3.08 -2.72 7.85
CA THR A 595 -3.76 -1.94 6.81
C THR A 595 -3.66 -0.45 7.11
N TRP A 596 -3.95 0.38 6.09
CA TRP A 596 -4.05 1.82 6.31
C TRP A 596 -5.14 2.15 7.33
N GLN A 597 -6.25 1.39 7.36
CA GLN A 597 -7.32 1.58 8.35
C GLN A 597 -6.82 1.33 9.76
N ARG A 598 -6.02 0.27 9.98
CA ARG A 598 -5.47 -0.03 11.30
C ARG A 598 -4.55 1.10 11.78
N ALA A 599 -3.62 1.55 10.95
CA ALA A 599 -2.76 2.69 11.31
C ALA A 599 -3.58 3.97 11.55
N TYR A 600 -4.60 4.23 10.72
CA TYR A 600 -5.46 5.40 10.84
C TYR A 600 -6.43 5.32 12.02
N SER A 601 -6.70 4.15 12.60
CA SER A 601 -7.60 4.01 13.74
C SER A 601 -6.93 4.29 15.09
N PHE A 602 -5.63 4.58 15.09
CA PHE A 602 -4.86 4.73 16.32
C PHE A 602 -5.28 5.98 17.11
N ASP A 603 -5.53 5.80 18.40
CA ASP A 603 -5.72 6.88 19.37
C ASP A 603 -4.41 7.07 20.18
N PRO A 604 -3.69 8.20 19.98
CA PRO A 604 -2.43 8.48 20.69
C PRO A 604 -2.57 8.63 22.21
N TYR A 605 -3.78 8.82 22.73
CA TYR A 605 -4.05 9.04 24.15
C TYR A 605 -4.79 7.90 24.83
N ALA A 606 -4.98 6.77 24.13
CA ALA A 606 -5.66 5.61 24.68
C ALA A 606 -5.03 5.17 26.02
N ASN A 607 -5.87 5.01 27.05
CA ASN A 607 -5.49 4.62 28.41
C ASN A 607 -4.55 5.60 29.15
N LEU A 608 -4.42 6.85 28.68
CA LEU A 608 -3.67 7.90 29.38
C LEU A 608 -4.61 8.87 30.10
N THR A 609 -4.13 9.45 31.19
CA THR A 609 -4.80 10.59 31.84
C THR A 609 -4.48 11.90 31.12
N THR A 610 -5.33 12.92 31.22
CA THR A 610 -5.07 14.24 30.61
C THR A 610 -3.73 14.84 31.01
N ALA A 611 -3.29 14.60 32.26
CA ALA A 611 -2.00 15.07 32.75
C ALA A 611 -0.81 14.38 32.06
N GLN A 612 -1.00 13.17 31.54
CA GLN A 612 0.04 12.41 30.83
C GLN A 612 0.10 12.73 29.33
N HIS A 613 -0.84 13.49 28.77
CA HIS A 613 -0.85 13.79 27.34
C HIS A 613 0.40 14.55 26.87
N GLU A 614 0.99 15.38 27.75
CA GLU A 614 2.24 16.11 27.44
C GLU A 614 3.47 15.20 27.32
N LEU A 615 3.39 13.97 27.84
CA LEU A 615 4.46 12.97 27.71
C LEU A 615 4.52 12.36 26.30
N VAL A 616 3.44 12.49 25.51
CA VAL A 616 3.36 11.93 24.16
C VAL A 616 4.01 12.88 23.16
N LEU A 617 5.20 12.54 22.66
CA LEU A 617 5.91 13.34 21.66
C LEU A 617 5.36 13.15 20.24
N GLY A 618 4.67 12.04 19.99
CA GLY A 618 4.10 11.66 18.70
C GLY A 618 4.34 10.19 18.39
N GLY A 619 4.71 9.86 17.16
CA GLY A 619 4.96 8.46 16.79
C GLY A 619 5.73 8.26 15.50
N GLN A 620 6.09 7.00 15.24
CA GLN A 620 6.78 6.55 14.05
C GLN A 620 6.34 5.17 13.60
N MET A 621 6.55 4.90 12.31
CA MET A 621 6.21 3.64 11.68
C MET A 621 7.49 3.01 11.15
N PRO A 622 7.87 1.82 11.64
CA PRO A 622 9.04 1.13 11.15
C PRO A 622 8.73 0.33 9.89
N ILE A 623 9.69 0.30 8.99
CA ILE A 623 9.89 -0.82 8.07
C ILE A 623 11.15 -1.56 8.50
N TRP A 624 10.98 -2.75 9.06
CA TRP A 624 12.05 -3.71 9.24
C TRP A 624 12.31 -4.44 7.93
N SER A 625 13.59 -4.72 7.65
CA SER A 625 14.03 -5.05 6.29
C SER A 625 14.47 -6.51 6.13
N GLU A 626 14.02 -7.44 6.96
CA GLU A 626 14.29 -8.89 6.78
C GLU A 626 13.73 -9.39 5.44
N GLN A 627 12.58 -8.84 5.02
CA GLN A 627 11.91 -9.17 3.76
C GLN A 627 11.61 -7.93 2.90
N SER A 628 12.20 -6.78 3.22
CA SER A 628 12.12 -5.56 2.42
C SER A 628 13.46 -5.27 1.74
N SER A 629 13.38 -4.70 0.54
CA SER A 629 14.48 -4.47 -0.39
C SER A 629 14.09 -3.33 -1.36
N PRO A 630 15.02 -2.81 -2.19
CA PRO A 630 14.68 -1.77 -3.17
C PRO A 630 13.47 -2.13 -4.07
N GLU A 631 13.24 -3.41 -4.34
CA GLU A 631 12.15 -3.90 -5.19
C GLU A 631 10.76 -3.73 -4.59
N ASN A 632 10.64 -3.70 -3.26
CA ASN A 632 9.35 -3.69 -2.55
C ASN A 632 9.21 -2.59 -1.49
N LEU A 633 10.22 -1.73 -1.28
CA LEU A 633 10.15 -0.58 -0.37
C LEU A 633 8.89 0.26 -0.57
N ASP A 634 8.75 0.85 -1.76
CA ASP A 634 7.67 1.77 -2.08
C ASP A 634 6.27 1.15 -1.91
N PRO A 635 5.96 -0.05 -2.43
CA PRO A 635 4.63 -0.65 -2.26
C PRO A 635 4.34 -1.11 -0.83
N ILE A 636 5.35 -1.42 -0.02
CA ILE A 636 5.15 -1.74 1.39
C ILE A 636 4.86 -0.44 2.16
N VAL A 637 5.71 0.58 2.02
CA VAL A 637 5.62 1.82 2.80
C VAL A 637 4.43 2.68 2.38
N TRP A 638 4.21 2.86 1.08
CA TRP A 638 3.25 3.82 0.56
C TRP A 638 2.01 3.16 -0.03
N PRO A 639 0.79 3.66 0.30
CA PRO A 639 0.48 4.88 1.04
C PRO A 639 0.21 4.67 2.55
N ARG A 640 0.59 3.52 3.14
CA ARG A 640 0.28 3.22 4.55
C ARG A 640 0.93 4.19 5.54
N LEU A 641 2.18 4.55 5.29
CA LEU A 641 2.92 5.54 6.09
C LEU A 641 2.18 6.89 6.16
N ALA A 642 1.52 7.30 5.06
CA ALA A 642 0.74 8.54 5.04
C ALA A 642 -0.46 8.52 5.98
N ALA A 643 -1.05 7.34 6.23
CA ALA A 643 -2.21 7.22 7.10
C ALA A 643 -1.86 7.61 8.54
N GLY A 644 -0.76 7.10 9.08
CA GLY A 644 -0.34 7.50 10.42
C GLY A 644 0.38 8.85 10.45
N ALA A 645 0.98 9.32 9.34
CA ALA A 645 1.47 10.70 9.24
C ALA A 645 0.33 11.71 9.52
N GLU A 646 -0.87 11.42 9.01
CA GLU A 646 -2.06 12.23 9.30
C GLU A 646 -2.55 12.08 10.75
N VAL A 647 -2.46 10.88 11.35
CA VAL A 647 -2.77 10.67 12.78
C VAL A 647 -1.91 11.59 13.65
N PHE A 648 -0.59 11.60 13.44
CA PHE A 648 0.30 12.45 14.24
C PHE A 648 0.31 13.93 13.80
N TRP A 649 -0.26 14.26 12.64
CA TRP A 649 -0.53 15.65 12.25
C TRP A 649 -1.81 16.20 12.89
N THR A 650 -2.88 15.40 13.00
CA THR A 650 -4.19 15.89 13.43
C THR A 650 -4.58 15.52 14.87
N GLY A 651 -3.93 14.53 15.49
CA GLY A 651 -4.18 14.14 16.88
C GLY A 651 -5.16 12.99 17.03
N ALA A 652 -5.75 12.85 18.22
CA ALA A 652 -6.78 11.83 18.49
C ALA A 652 -8.07 12.04 17.68
N THR A 653 -8.39 13.29 17.35
CA THR A 653 -9.58 13.69 16.57
C THR A 653 -9.21 14.30 15.23
N LEU A 654 -10.21 14.41 14.33
CA LEU A 654 -10.07 15.21 13.12
C LEU A 654 -10.04 16.71 13.45
N PRO A 655 -9.57 17.59 12.54
CA PRO A 655 -9.48 19.03 12.81
C PRO A 655 -10.80 19.71 13.18
N ASP A 656 -11.95 19.12 12.83
CA ASP A 656 -13.29 19.59 13.21
C ASP A 656 -13.76 19.08 14.59
N GLY A 657 -12.89 18.37 15.31
CA GLY A 657 -13.15 17.76 16.61
C GLY A 657 -13.88 16.42 16.55
N SER A 658 -14.28 15.95 15.36
CA SER A 658 -14.95 14.66 15.22
C SER A 658 -13.99 13.50 15.50
N SER A 659 -14.53 12.41 16.07
CA SER A 659 -13.77 11.20 16.28
C SER A 659 -13.27 10.63 14.95
N ARG A 660 -12.07 10.05 14.95
CA ARG A 660 -11.51 9.37 13.78
C ARG A 660 -12.21 8.05 13.48
N LEU A 661 -12.77 7.43 14.52
CA LEU A 661 -13.56 6.21 14.49
C LEU A 661 -15.04 6.50 14.76
N SER A 662 -15.93 5.80 14.07
CA SER A 662 -17.37 5.95 14.34
C SER A 662 -17.66 5.21 15.62
N THR A 663 -18.54 5.76 16.45
CA THR A 663 -18.94 5.21 17.76
C THR A 663 -19.42 3.76 17.64
N THR A 664 -19.81 3.32 16.43
CA THR A 664 -20.19 1.94 16.08
C THR A 664 -19.03 0.93 16.08
N ILE A 665 -17.78 1.33 15.80
CA ILE A 665 -16.64 0.40 15.62
C ILE A 665 -15.95 0.03 16.94
N ILE A 666 -16.17 0.79 18.02
CA ILE A 666 -15.56 0.54 19.34
C ILE A 666 -15.96 -0.84 19.92
N MET A 667 -16.97 -1.50 19.34
CA MET A 667 -17.52 -2.78 19.82
C MET A 667 -16.92 -4.04 19.17
N LEU A 668 -15.90 -3.92 18.30
CA LEU A 668 -15.33 -5.09 17.59
C LEU A 668 -13.93 -5.52 18.07
N GLU A 669 -13.37 -4.92 19.13
CA GLU A 669 -12.21 -5.50 19.80
C GLU A 669 -12.66 -6.50 20.89
N PHE A 670 -12.70 -7.77 20.49
CA PHE A 670 -12.27 -8.94 21.27
C PHE A 670 -12.62 -9.00 22.78
N ASP A 671 -13.88 -9.26 23.11
CA ASP A 671 -14.22 -10.32 24.07
C ASP A 671 -15.61 -10.90 23.72
N GLY A 672 -15.77 -12.20 23.84
CA GLY A 672 -16.98 -12.93 23.43
C GLY A 672 -18.16 -12.84 24.41
N THR A 673 -18.27 -11.79 25.22
CA THR A 673 -19.20 -11.74 26.34
C THR A 673 -19.82 -10.38 26.64
N ASP A 674 -20.51 -9.72 25.68
CA ASP A 674 -21.66 -8.90 26.09
C ASP A 674 -22.73 -8.74 25.01
N THR A 675 -24.00 -8.84 25.42
CA THR A 675 -25.16 -8.80 24.53
C THR A 675 -26.01 -7.55 24.78
N ASN A 676 -26.01 -6.69 23.76
CA ASN A 676 -26.94 -5.56 23.46
C ASN A 676 -26.42 -4.14 23.76
N PRO A 677 -25.83 -3.47 22.75
CA PRO A 677 -25.70 -2.01 22.75
C PRO A 677 -26.88 -1.30 22.05
N PRO A 678 -27.09 -0.01 22.34
CA PRO A 678 -28.13 0.81 21.73
C PRO A 678 -27.89 1.05 20.23
N SER A 679 -28.97 1.32 19.47
CA SER A 679 -28.93 1.49 18.02
C SER A 679 -28.11 2.71 17.59
N PRO A 680 -27.25 2.59 16.56
CA PRO A 680 -26.41 3.69 16.07
C PRO A 680 -27.21 4.80 15.37
N ASP A 681 -26.71 6.03 15.47
CA ASP A 681 -27.15 7.18 14.65
C ASP A 681 -26.59 7.03 13.22
N PRO A 682 -27.43 6.95 12.17
CA PRO A 682 -26.99 6.76 10.79
C PRO A 682 -26.21 7.94 10.17
N ASN A 683 -25.96 9.03 10.91
CA ASN A 683 -25.22 10.21 10.42
C ASN A 683 -23.81 10.42 11.00
N GLU A 684 -23.29 9.56 11.89
CA GLU A 684 -21.92 9.70 12.43
C GLU A 684 -20.85 9.13 11.47
N THR A 685 -20.46 9.92 10.47
CA THR A 685 -19.40 9.55 9.52
C THR A 685 -17.99 9.80 10.08
N SER A 686 -17.23 8.75 10.36
CA SER A 686 -15.79 8.84 10.64
C SER A 686 -15.04 7.65 10.01
N GLY A 687 -13.90 7.95 9.38
CA GLY A 687 -13.13 7.02 8.53
C GLY A 687 -13.50 7.02 7.03
N HIS A 688 -14.77 7.15 6.63
CA HIS A 688 -15.22 7.01 5.22
C HIS A 688 -14.53 8.01 4.24
N ARG A 689 -14.17 9.21 4.70
CA ARG A 689 -13.52 10.22 3.84
C ARG A 689 -12.00 10.05 3.71
N ALA A 690 -11.35 9.28 4.57
CA ALA A 690 -9.90 9.10 4.53
C ALA A 690 -9.46 8.29 3.31
N LEU A 691 -10.23 7.25 2.97
CA LEU A 691 -9.94 6.37 1.84
C LEU A 691 -9.90 7.11 0.49
N ALA A 692 -10.81 8.07 0.26
CA ALA A 692 -10.82 8.86 -0.97
C ALA A 692 -9.54 9.71 -1.10
N ARG A 693 -9.15 10.39 0.00
CA ARG A 693 -7.92 11.20 0.06
C ARG A 693 -6.66 10.35 -0.08
N LEU A 694 -6.60 9.18 0.56
CA LEU A 694 -5.48 8.24 0.43
C LEU A 694 -5.35 7.69 -0.99
N ASN A 695 -6.46 7.40 -1.67
CA ASN A 695 -6.41 7.02 -3.09
C ASN A 695 -5.84 8.14 -3.95
N GLU A 696 -6.25 9.40 -3.73
CA GLU A 696 -5.71 10.56 -4.44
C GLU A 696 -4.21 10.73 -4.17
N LEU A 697 -3.79 10.73 -2.91
CA LEU A 697 -2.38 10.81 -2.52
C LEU A 697 -1.56 9.70 -3.17
N ARG A 698 -2.07 8.46 -3.16
CA ARG A 698 -1.44 7.32 -3.81
C ARG A 698 -1.24 7.55 -5.31
N TYR A 699 -2.19 8.17 -6.00
CA TYR A 699 -1.99 8.55 -7.41
C TYR A 699 -0.92 9.63 -7.57
N ARG A 700 -0.89 10.65 -6.71
CA ARG A 700 0.13 11.71 -6.73
C ARG A 700 1.54 11.17 -6.49
N LEU A 701 1.69 10.23 -5.55
CA LEU A 701 2.94 9.49 -5.29
C LEU A 701 3.43 8.75 -6.55
N VAL A 702 2.54 8.00 -7.21
CA VAL A 702 2.88 7.27 -8.44
C VAL A 702 3.27 8.21 -9.59
N ASP A 703 2.58 9.33 -9.76
CA ASP A 703 2.87 10.30 -10.83
C ASP A 703 4.27 10.93 -10.70
N ARG A 704 4.78 10.98 -9.47
CA ARG A 704 6.11 11.51 -9.14
C ARG A 704 7.17 10.41 -8.92
N GLY A 705 6.87 9.17 -9.30
CA GLY A 705 7.86 8.09 -9.35
C GLY A 705 7.97 7.22 -8.10
N VAL A 706 7.06 7.36 -7.12
CA VAL A 706 6.98 6.46 -5.95
C VAL A 706 6.03 5.30 -6.29
N ASN A 707 6.50 4.06 -6.25
CA ASN A 707 5.75 2.87 -6.62
C ASN A 707 4.74 2.41 -5.55
N ALA A 708 3.90 3.33 -5.06
CA ALA A 708 2.91 3.07 -4.01
C ALA A 708 1.88 1.98 -4.40
N ILE A 709 1.57 1.07 -3.47
CA ILE A 709 0.62 -0.02 -3.69
C ILE A 709 -0.80 0.51 -3.91
N ALA A 710 -1.63 -0.21 -4.67
CA ALA A 710 -3.04 0.12 -4.79
C ALA A 710 -3.80 -0.31 -3.53
N LEU A 711 -4.60 0.58 -2.94
CA LEU A 711 -5.41 0.28 -1.74
C LEU A 711 -6.69 -0.50 -2.06
N GLN A 712 -7.24 -0.31 -3.26
CA GLN A 712 -8.49 -0.93 -3.69
C GLN A 712 -8.45 -1.20 -5.20
N PRO A 713 -9.35 -2.06 -5.72
CA PRO A 713 -9.61 -2.13 -7.15
C PRO A 713 -9.89 -0.73 -7.71
N LYS A 714 -9.31 -0.41 -8.87
CA LYS A 714 -9.52 0.88 -9.53
C LYS A 714 -11.00 1.24 -9.74
N TRP A 715 -11.88 0.23 -9.79
CA TRP A 715 -13.33 0.46 -9.86
C TRP A 715 -13.88 1.16 -8.61
N CYS A 716 -13.44 0.75 -7.42
CA CYS A 716 -13.79 1.34 -6.12
C CYS A 716 -13.18 2.72 -5.97
N ALA A 717 -11.89 2.85 -6.29
CA ALA A 717 -11.21 4.13 -6.33
C ALA A 717 -11.70 5.05 -7.47
N LEU A 718 -12.76 4.71 -8.19
CA LEU A 718 -13.43 5.59 -9.16
C LEU A 718 -14.89 5.85 -8.78
N ARG A 719 -15.35 5.26 -7.67
CA ARG A 719 -16.71 5.25 -7.14
C ARG A 719 -16.65 5.14 -5.62
N PRO A 720 -16.16 6.18 -4.92
CA PRO A 720 -16.11 6.17 -3.46
C PRO A 720 -17.49 5.90 -2.87
N GLY A 721 -17.55 5.13 -1.78
CA GLY A 721 -18.81 4.64 -1.18
C GLY A 721 -19.27 3.28 -1.71
N GLU A 722 -19.13 2.99 -3.00
CA GLU A 722 -19.66 1.76 -3.63
C GLU A 722 -18.94 0.46 -3.22
N CYS A 723 -17.78 0.57 -2.57
CA CYS A 723 -17.02 -0.57 -2.04
C CYS A 723 -16.89 -0.55 -0.52
N ASP A 724 -17.64 0.32 0.14
CA ASP A 724 -17.68 0.35 1.59
C ASP A 724 -18.47 -0.87 2.06
N LEU A 725 -18.04 -1.48 3.17
CA LEU A 725 -18.80 -2.57 3.78
C LEU A 725 -20.05 -1.98 4.45
N ASP A 726 -21.17 -2.70 4.38
CA ASP A 726 -22.35 -2.36 5.16
C ASP A 726 -21.98 -2.37 6.66
N PRO A 727 -22.40 -1.35 7.45
CA PRO A 727 -22.08 -1.25 8.88
C PRO A 727 -22.49 -2.44 9.72
#